data_AF-A0A812MD24-F1
#
_entry.id   AF-A0A812MD24-F1
#
_cell.length_a   1.000
_cell.length_b   1.000
_cell.length_c   1.000
_cell.angle_alpha   90.00
_cell.angle_beta   90.00
_cell.angle_gamma   90.00
#
_symmetry.space_group_name_H-M   'P 1'
#
loop_
_entity.id
_entity.type
_entity.pdbx_description
1 polymer ?
#
loop_
_entity_poly.entity_id
_entity_poly.type
_entity_poly.pdbx_seq_one_letter_code
_entity_poly.pdbx_strand_id
1 'polypeptide(L)'
;MCGIFAYIGNREAASLLITALKRLEYRGYDSAGIGIHGVPLKVRKKAGKVSNLEEDVAHAGTQVSGTLGIAHTRWATHGKPTDCNAHPQTTAESSIAVVHNGVIENYAALKEQLSSKGYKFVSQTDTELLAHLVQDMQAVRWPNLRDCLLQDLKKQMEGATYTEVVATALRLCEGAYGVAFIFQDEPDLIIGARKGSPLILGVGHGEHMLASDASAIIEHTKDVVYLREGELVEIRRSGFKVSELQKIVSGLGKNSWSPRKDGENPIVRLELSLEQIEKGGFKHFMLKEIMDQPNAMRNALRGRIYQPVDMPEKWEIKLGGLEKAKEGRSSDGTSPLERMANSSRLIFAACGTSWHSSLIAKYAFEKLAGVTAEVEYASEFRYRKPLICKSDCLIAISQSGETADTLEAIKMAKHYQALTIGVVNVVGSSIARETDAGMYLHAGPEIGVASTKAFTCQVVALLLMALRLGKQRGVLSETMLNSYCAALNSVPDSIERWLSALTDQTRVVSKYFRLATNAIFSGMGIHYPVALEGALKLKEISYIHAEGFPASEIRHGSITLVRNFVPVICVAMRSDPAYEDMKQMVKDFRDSFCEGKSPVCLFRYRKIGKPFRDQLQIEPLHMPESHDGGTGVRLLLRQKQMTKATAEREAVMALVPVLFNSAFHCCALACQFWNIMSITPARSCEPRSNLVAFACLVFLGTVSRDGVNRRMGSYVWSTGGVPSDGGYKSFWGLSARLVSLVGKRFTDKVRRPWKVWFFDTAKQGTQALMNHIINIGLSMGFGEWLSVDADPCNWYWINMSLDCTLGVGIMFLLLRLLQCVYRSKLVARPELARCGHYGDPPDFKIFLRQLLDWQALVFVQKLMLAALVINFRASMALISTALLGWLDDFPRAKLVVVMVLMPLILNVFALWTADSFLQAKANDCDEVQVRESLVAGIPAVVGRDVPAFHAQADEDLEDSIMSFQEWKRSRRQA
;
A
#
# COMPACT_ATOMS: atom_id res chain seq x y z
N MET A 1 -8.55 3.50 10.38
CA MET A 1 -7.33 3.85 11.16
C MET A 1 -7.08 5.33 10.91
N CYS A 2 -7.15 6.17 11.92
CA CYS A 2 -6.90 7.62 11.86
C CYS A 2 -6.35 8.05 13.24
N GLY A 3 -5.83 9.27 13.37
CA GLY A 3 -5.31 9.81 14.64
C GLY A 3 -6.09 11.04 15.11
N ILE A 4 -6.52 11.06 16.37
CA ILE A 4 -7.07 12.25 17.06
C ILE A 4 -6.09 12.66 18.15
N PHE A 5 -5.86 13.96 18.28
CA PHE A 5 -5.23 14.56 19.44
C PHE A 5 -5.90 15.89 19.77
N ALA A 6 -6.16 16.15 21.04
CA ALA A 6 -6.68 17.41 21.54
C ALA A 6 -5.89 17.80 22.79
N TYR A 7 -5.71 19.09 23.01
CA TYR A 7 -4.94 19.62 24.12
C TYR A 7 -5.61 20.87 24.69
N ILE A 8 -5.65 20.94 26.01
CA ILE A 8 -6.04 22.13 26.78
C ILE A 8 -5.09 22.31 27.96
N GLY A 9 -4.49 23.49 28.08
CA GLY A 9 -3.56 23.81 29.16
C GLY A 9 -3.03 25.23 29.08
N ASN A 10 -1.76 25.38 29.48
CA ASN A 10 -1.08 26.69 29.56
C ASN A 10 -0.04 26.90 28.46
N ARG A 11 0.43 25.81 27.83
CA ARG A 11 1.39 25.86 26.71
C ARG A 11 0.72 26.18 25.38
N GLU A 12 1.53 26.65 24.44
CA GLU A 12 1.14 26.89 23.05
C GLU A 12 0.75 25.57 22.38
N ALA A 13 -0.46 25.50 21.82
CA ALA A 13 -1.05 24.26 21.35
C ALA A 13 -0.47 23.80 20.01
N ALA A 14 -0.13 24.70 19.07
CA ALA A 14 0.20 24.32 17.70
C ALA A 14 1.38 23.34 17.63
N SER A 15 2.46 23.65 18.34
CA SER A 15 3.66 22.79 18.41
C SER A 15 3.36 21.41 19.00
N LEU A 16 2.55 21.34 20.07
CA LEU A 16 2.13 20.08 20.70
C LEU A 16 1.25 19.25 19.77
N LEU A 17 0.27 19.88 19.12
CA LEU A 17 -0.62 19.24 18.17
C LEU A 17 0.18 18.60 17.02
N ILE A 18 1.12 19.34 16.40
CA ILE A 18 1.96 18.81 15.31
C ILE A 18 2.83 17.64 15.77
N THR A 19 3.45 17.75 16.95
CA THR A 19 4.30 16.69 17.50
C THR A 19 3.49 15.41 17.76
N ALA A 20 2.29 15.56 18.34
CA ALA A 20 1.36 14.45 18.53
C ALA A 20 0.92 13.83 17.20
N LEU A 21 0.62 14.63 16.17
CA LEU A 21 0.26 14.10 14.85
C LEU A 21 1.40 13.29 14.21
N LYS A 22 2.66 13.71 14.37
CA LYS A 22 3.82 12.91 13.91
C LYS A 22 3.87 11.53 14.58
N ARG A 23 3.51 11.44 15.87
CA ARG A 23 3.40 10.16 16.59
C ARG A 23 2.21 9.32 16.12
N LEU A 24 1.17 9.95 15.56
CA LEU A 24 -0.04 9.29 15.05
C LEU A 24 -0.04 9.06 13.53
N GLU A 25 0.99 9.51 12.79
CA GLU A 25 1.04 9.45 11.32
C GLU A 25 0.99 8.00 10.79
N TYR A 26 1.49 7.03 11.56
CA TYR A 26 1.38 5.60 11.21
C TYR A 26 -0.08 5.10 11.14
N ARG A 27 -1.02 5.79 11.81
CA ARG A 27 -2.45 5.48 11.75
C ARG A 27 -3.15 6.13 10.56
N GLY A 28 -2.59 7.18 9.95
CA GLY A 28 -3.17 7.87 8.79
C GLY A 28 -2.25 8.97 8.27
N TYR A 29 -2.11 9.06 6.94
CA TYR A 29 -1.13 9.94 6.29
C TYR A 29 -1.63 10.55 4.97
N ASP A 30 -2.92 10.40 4.64
CA ASP A 30 -3.47 10.94 3.40
C ASP A 30 -3.70 12.46 3.50
N SER A 31 -3.97 12.96 4.70
CA SER A 31 -4.09 14.38 5.03
C SER A 31 -4.02 14.60 6.53
N ALA A 32 -3.71 15.82 6.95
CA ALA A 32 -3.67 16.22 8.34
C ALA A 32 -4.18 17.66 8.54
N GLY A 33 -4.60 17.99 9.75
CA GLY A 33 -4.98 19.36 10.09
C GLY A 33 -5.03 19.62 11.59
N ILE A 34 -5.03 20.91 11.93
CA ILE A 34 -5.17 21.44 13.29
C ILE A 34 -6.25 22.51 13.34
N GLY A 35 -6.95 22.59 14.46
CA GLY A 35 -7.89 23.63 14.82
C GLY A 35 -7.51 24.19 16.18
N ILE A 36 -7.25 25.48 16.25
CA ILE A 36 -6.82 26.16 17.47
C ILE A 36 -7.89 27.17 17.84
N HIS A 37 -8.22 27.19 19.14
CA HIS A 37 -9.17 28.14 19.70
C HIS A 37 -8.66 29.58 19.49
N GLY A 38 -9.58 30.45 19.09
CA GLY A 38 -9.35 31.87 18.83
C GLY A 38 -10.65 32.53 18.39
N VAL A 39 -10.63 33.86 18.27
CA VAL A 39 -11.74 34.64 17.70
C VAL A 39 -11.23 35.35 16.44
N PRO A 40 -11.54 34.84 15.23
CA PRO A 40 -12.26 33.60 14.92
C PRO A 40 -11.42 32.33 15.17
N LEU A 41 -12.08 31.16 15.17
CA LEU A 41 -11.42 29.85 15.29
C LEU A 41 -10.46 29.63 14.11
N LYS A 42 -9.23 29.19 14.40
CA LYS A 42 -8.15 29.09 13.42
C LYS A 42 -7.98 27.64 12.97
N VAL A 43 -8.26 27.34 11.71
CA VAL A 43 -8.11 25.98 11.14
C VAL A 43 -7.09 25.97 10.01
N ARG A 44 -6.17 25.00 10.04
CA ARG A 44 -5.18 24.74 8.99
C ARG A 44 -5.21 23.26 8.61
N LYS A 45 -5.20 22.98 7.31
CA LYS A 45 -5.40 21.64 6.75
C LYS A 45 -4.55 21.44 5.51
N LYS A 46 -3.92 20.28 5.40
CA LYS A 46 -3.11 19.90 4.23
C LYS A 46 -3.30 18.44 3.85
N ALA A 47 -3.42 18.19 2.54
CA ALA A 47 -3.28 16.87 1.96
C ALA A 47 -1.83 16.38 2.00
N GLY A 48 -1.66 15.07 2.15
CA GLY A 48 -0.38 14.40 2.32
C GLY A 48 0.04 14.25 3.79
N LYS A 49 1.36 14.12 3.97
CA LYS A 49 2.01 13.85 5.26
C LYS A 49 1.91 15.03 6.22
N VAL A 50 2.14 14.75 7.51
CA VAL A 50 2.14 15.76 8.57
C VAL A 50 3.21 16.85 8.33
N SER A 51 4.30 16.52 7.64
CA SER A 51 5.33 17.51 7.24
C SER A 51 4.77 18.66 6.41
N ASN A 52 3.80 18.40 5.52
CA ASN A 52 3.18 19.45 4.70
C ASN A 52 2.39 20.43 5.57
N LEU A 53 1.72 19.91 6.60
CA LEU A 53 1.00 20.73 7.57
C LEU A 53 1.95 21.51 8.47
N GLU A 54 3.04 20.90 8.91
CA GLU A 54 4.08 21.56 9.71
C GLU A 54 4.67 22.76 8.96
N GLU A 55 4.99 22.60 7.67
CA GLU A 55 5.44 23.70 6.82
C GLU A 55 4.37 24.80 6.73
N ASP A 56 3.10 24.48 6.48
CA ASP A 56 2.01 25.46 6.40
C ASP A 56 1.83 26.25 7.72
N VAL A 57 1.91 25.55 8.86
CA VAL A 57 1.82 26.14 10.20
C VAL A 57 3.02 27.05 10.48
N ALA A 58 4.23 26.64 10.10
CA ALA A 58 5.43 27.46 10.26
C ALA A 58 5.34 28.76 9.44
N HIS A 59 4.82 28.71 8.22
CA HIS A 59 4.59 29.90 7.38
C HIS A 59 3.50 30.83 7.95
N ALA A 60 2.50 30.28 8.64
CA ALA A 60 1.40 31.05 9.21
C ALA A 60 1.80 31.87 10.46
N GLY A 61 2.90 31.51 11.14
CA GLY A 61 3.43 32.26 12.29
C GLY A 61 2.41 32.45 13.42
N THR A 62 2.22 33.69 13.90
CA THR A 62 1.31 34.01 15.02
C THR A 62 -0.17 33.77 14.72
N GLN A 63 -0.54 33.51 13.46
CA GLN A 63 -1.93 33.21 13.06
C GLN A 63 -2.46 31.90 13.64
N VAL A 64 -1.62 31.09 14.27
CA VAL A 64 -1.95 29.78 14.89
C VAL A 64 -1.61 29.74 16.39
N SER A 65 -1.56 30.88 17.07
CA SER A 65 -1.38 30.91 18.53
C SER A 65 -2.69 30.62 19.29
N GLY A 66 -2.60 29.81 20.34
CA GLY A 66 -3.65 29.48 21.32
C GLY A 66 -3.20 28.37 22.28
N THR A 67 -3.93 28.16 23.38
CA THR A 67 -3.60 27.13 24.41
C THR A 67 -4.63 25.98 24.47
N LEU A 68 -5.60 25.99 23.55
CA LEU A 68 -6.62 24.97 23.38
C LEU A 68 -6.73 24.64 21.88
N GLY A 69 -6.67 23.35 21.53
CA GLY A 69 -6.88 22.95 20.14
C GLY A 69 -7.09 21.45 19.95
N ILE A 70 -7.49 21.10 18.72
CA ILE A 70 -7.70 19.74 18.23
C ILE A 70 -6.89 19.52 16.95
N ALA A 71 -6.50 18.29 16.70
CA ALA A 71 -5.68 17.88 15.58
C ALA A 71 -6.08 16.50 15.08
N HIS A 72 -5.86 16.27 13.80
CA HIS A 72 -6.23 15.01 13.16
C HIS A 72 -5.25 14.59 12.06
N THR A 73 -5.00 13.27 12.00
CA THR A 73 -4.44 12.60 10.83
C THR A 73 -5.48 11.66 10.23
N ARG A 74 -5.68 11.78 8.92
CA ARG A 74 -6.78 11.12 8.21
C ARG A 74 -6.29 10.05 7.25
N TRP A 75 -6.92 8.89 7.32
CA TRP A 75 -6.99 7.90 6.26
C TRP A 75 -8.36 8.02 5.59
N ALA A 76 -8.40 8.36 4.31
CA ALA A 76 -9.64 8.69 3.64
C ALA A 76 -10.54 7.46 3.41
N THR A 77 -11.71 7.41 4.05
CA THR A 77 -12.77 6.42 3.77
C THR A 77 -13.86 6.99 2.85
N HIS A 78 -14.28 8.24 3.12
CA HIS A 78 -15.25 8.99 2.30
C HIS A 78 -14.60 10.24 1.70
N GLY A 79 -14.76 10.48 0.40
CA GLY A 79 -14.19 11.67 -0.25
C GLY A 79 -12.68 11.59 -0.47
N LYS A 80 -12.20 12.25 -1.52
CA LYS A 80 -10.77 12.26 -1.90
C LYS A 80 -9.91 12.94 -0.83
N PRO A 81 -8.63 12.57 -0.66
CA PRO A 81 -7.72 13.24 0.27
C PRO A 81 -7.35 14.63 -0.25
N THR A 82 -8.09 15.63 0.20
CA THR A 82 -7.92 17.05 -0.17
C THR A 82 -7.90 17.90 1.10
N ASP A 83 -7.35 19.12 1.01
CA ASP A 83 -7.37 20.08 2.13
C ASP A 83 -8.79 20.32 2.66
N CYS A 84 -9.80 20.33 1.78
CA CYS A 84 -11.20 20.46 2.16
C CYS A 84 -11.69 19.27 3.02
N ASN A 85 -11.40 18.04 2.60
CA ASN A 85 -11.86 16.82 3.28
C ASN A 85 -11.01 16.44 4.50
N ALA A 86 -9.84 17.05 4.68
CA ALA A 86 -9.06 16.90 5.90
C ALA A 86 -9.83 17.44 7.12
N HIS A 87 -9.54 16.91 8.31
CA HIS A 87 -10.12 17.38 9.57
C HIS A 87 -9.16 18.35 10.25
N PRO A 88 -9.63 19.28 11.11
CA PRO A 88 -11.01 19.44 11.59
C PRO A 88 -12.02 19.88 10.53
N GLN A 89 -13.26 19.40 10.64
CA GLN A 89 -14.41 19.96 9.92
C GLN A 89 -15.07 21.06 10.77
N THR A 90 -15.62 22.07 10.12
CA THR A 90 -16.18 23.25 10.79
C THR A 90 -17.56 23.61 10.28
N THR A 91 -18.30 24.39 11.06
CA THR A 91 -19.49 25.12 10.57
C THR A 91 -19.09 26.23 9.59
N ALA A 92 -20.07 26.79 8.86
CA ALA A 92 -19.81 27.84 7.86
C ALA A 92 -19.18 29.09 8.49
N GLU A 93 -19.59 29.43 9.71
CA GLU A 93 -19.07 30.56 10.50
C GLU A 93 -17.81 30.21 11.30
N SER A 94 -17.33 28.96 11.21
CA SER A 94 -16.22 28.42 12.03
C SER A 94 -16.44 28.51 13.54
N SER A 95 -17.70 28.49 13.99
CA SER A 95 -18.07 28.53 15.41
C SER A 95 -17.78 27.22 16.15
N ILE A 96 -17.84 26.09 15.44
CA ILE A 96 -17.61 24.75 16.00
C ILE A 96 -16.60 24.04 15.10
N ALA A 97 -15.61 23.37 15.71
CA ALA A 97 -14.69 22.50 15.00
C ALA A 97 -14.70 21.09 15.60
N VAL A 98 -14.67 20.07 14.73
CA VAL A 98 -14.72 18.67 15.12
C VAL A 98 -13.69 17.83 14.38
N VAL A 99 -13.06 16.90 15.10
CA VAL A 99 -12.26 15.81 14.54
C VAL A 99 -12.94 14.47 14.84
N HIS A 100 -12.85 13.53 13.91
CA HIS A 100 -13.59 12.27 13.95
C HIS A 100 -12.77 11.09 13.42
N ASN A 101 -12.78 9.99 14.16
CA ASN A 101 -12.28 8.68 13.79
C ASN A 101 -13.42 7.68 13.77
N GLY A 102 -13.77 7.16 12.59
CA GLY A 102 -14.87 6.22 12.46
C GLY A 102 -15.65 6.47 11.18
N VAL A 103 -16.88 5.96 11.14
CA VAL A 103 -17.84 6.16 10.06
C VAL A 103 -19.22 6.37 10.68
N ILE A 104 -19.87 7.46 10.30
CA ILE A 104 -21.29 7.68 10.60
C ILE A 104 -22.13 7.01 9.50
N GLU A 105 -22.76 5.88 9.80
CA GLU A 105 -23.41 5.03 8.80
C GLU A 105 -24.69 5.67 8.24
N ASN A 106 -25.44 6.39 9.07
CA ASN A 106 -26.66 7.08 8.69
C ASN A 106 -26.44 8.54 8.23
N TYR A 107 -25.21 8.89 7.79
CA TYR A 107 -24.86 10.28 7.46
C TYR A 107 -25.71 10.85 6.31
N ALA A 108 -26.09 10.02 5.33
CA ALA A 108 -26.82 10.48 4.15
C ALA A 108 -28.20 11.04 4.52
N ALA A 109 -28.95 10.32 5.36
CA ALA A 109 -30.27 10.73 5.83
C ALA A 109 -30.20 12.02 6.67
N LEU A 110 -29.23 12.10 7.59
CA LEU A 110 -29.02 13.29 8.43
C LEU A 110 -28.56 14.51 7.60
N LYS A 111 -27.72 14.29 6.59
CA LYS A 111 -27.25 15.34 5.67
C LYS A 111 -28.39 15.90 4.83
N GLU A 112 -29.29 15.05 4.34
CA GLU A 112 -30.49 15.48 3.61
C GLU A 112 -31.39 16.36 4.49
N GLN A 113 -31.65 15.94 5.72
CA GLN A 113 -32.43 16.73 6.69
C GLN A 113 -31.81 18.10 6.96
N LEU A 114 -30.51 18.19 7.24
CA LEU A 114 -29.85 19.48 7.46
C LEU A 114 -29.82 20.32 6.19
N SER A 115 -29.59 19.71 5.02
CA SER A 115 -29.62 20.44 3.74
C SER A 115 -30.99 21.07 3.48
N SER A 116 -32.08 20.38 3.83
CA SER A 116 -33.45 20.91 3.71
C SER A 116 -33.72 22.14 4.60
N LYS A 117 -32.94 22.32 5.67
CA LYS A 117 -33.01 23.48 6.57
C LYS A 117 -32.11 24.64 6.14
N GLY A 118 -31.36 24.48 5.05
CA GLY A 118 -30.49 25.51 4.49
C GLY A 118 -29.01 25.41 4.88
N TYR A 119 -28.58 24.36 5.59
CA TYR A 119 -27.15 24.13 5.84
C TYR A 119 -26.44 23.73 4.54
N LYS A 120 -25.31 24.38 4.24
CA LYS A 120 -24.49 24.12 3.05
C LYS A 120 -23.26 23.31 3.44
N PHE A 121 -23.14 22.12 2.86
CA PHE A 121 -21.98 21.25 3.04
C PHE A 121 -20.93 21.55 1.97
N VAL A 122 -19.70 21.79 2.39
CA VAL A 122 -18.54 22.09 1.54
C VAL A 122 -17.67 20.85 1.33
N SER A 123 -17.64 19.94 2.31
CA SER A 123 -16.87 18.70 2.24
C SER A 123 -17.70 17.52 1.73
N GLN A 124 -16.98 16.47 1.34
CA GLN A 124 -17.55 15.16 0.99
C GLN A 124 -17.49 14.18 2.17
N THR A 125 -17.23 14.69 3.37
CA THR A 125 -17.03 13.86 4.57
C THR A 125 -18.34 13.70 5.34
N ASP A 126 -18.47 12.56 6.01
CA ASP A 126 -19.47 12.31 7.04
C ASP A 126 -19.25 13.15 8.30
N THR A 127 -18.04 13.72 8.47
CA THR A 127 -17.63 14.41 9.70
C THR A 127 -18.16 15.84 9.78
N GLU A 128 -18.29 16.54 8.64
CA GLU A 128 -18.89 17.89 8.58
C GLU A 128 -20.35 17.89 9.07
N LEU A 129 -21.05 16.76 8.90
CA LEU A 129 -22.37 16.54 9.48
C LEU A 129 -22.39 16.77 10.98
N LEU A 130 -21.38 16.31 11.71
CA LEU A 130 -21.36 16.42 13.17
C LEU A 130 -21.29 17.88 13.62
N ALA A 131 -20.53 18.73 12.92
CA ALA A 131 -20.45 20.16 13.21
C ALA A 131 -21.81 20.85 12.99
N HIS A 132 -22.45 20.60 11.84
CA HIS A 132 -23.77 21.18 11.54
C HIS A 132 -24.89 20.61 12.40
N LEU A 133 -24.82 19.32 12.78
CA LEU A 133 -25.83 18.70 13.65
C LEU A 133 -25.82 19.33 15.05
N VAL A 134 -24.63 19.56 15.61
CA VAL A 134 -24.48 20.26 16.90
C VAL A 134 -24.95 21.72 16.77
N GLN A 135 -24.57 22.42 15.68
CA GLN A 135 -25.02 23.79 15.40
C GLN A 135 -26.55 23.89 15.34
N ASP A 136 -27.20 22.95 14.65
CA ASP A 136 -28.65 22.95 14.46
C ASP A 136 -29.42 22.62 15.74
N MET A 137 -28.88 21.71 16.55
CA MET A 137 -29.42 21.39 17.86
C MET A 137 -29.28 22.56 18.84
N GLN A 138 -28.17 23.28 18.80
CA GLN A 138 -27.98 24.50 19.60
C GLN A 138 -28.97 25.61 19.22
N ALA A 139 -29.23 25.78 17.92
CA ALA A 139 -30.15 26.81 17.42
C ALA A 139 -31.64 26.48 17.62
N VAL A 140 -31.97 25.29 18.15
CA VAL A 140 -33.35 24.79 18.36
C VAL A 140 -34.20 24.77 17.07
N ARG A 141 -33.55 24.68 15.89
CA ARG A 141 -34.18 24.75 14.55
C ARG A 141 -34.64 23.38 14.02
N TRP A 142 -35.27 22.57 14.86
CA TRP A 142 -35.94 21.35 14.42
C TRP A 142 -37.47 21.55 14.34
N PRO A 143 -38.03 21.72 13.13
CA PRO A 143 -39.44 21.50 12.86
C PRO A 143 -39.63 20.08 12.29
N ASN A 144 -40.61 19.35 12.81
CA ASN A 144 -41.08 18.03 12.32
C ASN A 144 -40.27 16.80 12.75
N LEU A 145 -40.25 16.52 14.06
CA LEU A 145 -39.98 15.17 14.58
C LEU A 145 -41.33 14.47 14.81
N ARG A 146 -41.58 13.37 14.09
CA ARG A 146 -42.84 12.59 14.18
C ARG A 146 -42.92 11.69 15.42
N ASP A 147 -41.83 11.54 16.17
CA ASP A 147 -41.82 10.78 17.42
C ASP A 147 -42.18 11.65 18.62
N CYS A 148 -43.16 11.19 19.41
CA CYS A 148 -43.62 11.85 20.64
C CYS A 148 -42.48 12.03 21.67
N LEU A 149 -41.44 11.19 21.63
CA LEU A 149 -40.27 11.25 22.53
C LEU A 149 -39.37 12.49 22.30
N LEU A 150 -39.47 13.15 21.14
CA LEU A 150 -38.52 14.20 20.71
C LEU A 150 -39.09 15.63 20.78
N GLN A 151 -40.40 15.78 20.97
CA GLN A 151 -41.03 17.09 21.24
C GLN A 151 -40.72 17.60 22.66
N ASP A 152 -40.64 16.69 23.63
CA ASP A 152 -40.21 17.02 25.00
C ASP A 152 -38.75 17.48 25.07
N LEU A 153 -37.88 16.91 24.21
CA LEU A 153 -36.48 17.34 24.11
C LEU A 153 -36.35 18.81 23.70
N LYS A 154 -37.22 19.31 22.82
CA LYS A 154 -37.14 20.71 22.35
C LYS A 154 -37.35 21.73 23.48
N LYS A 155 -38.27 21.46 24.41
CA LYS A 155 -38.49 22.29 25.61
C LYS A 155 -37.36 22.14 26.64
N GLN A 156 -36.74 20.96 26.72
CA GLN A 156 -35.64 20.68 27.65
C GLN A 156 -34.28 21.20 27.17
N MET A 157 -34.15 21.57 25.89
CA MET A 157 -32.91 22.06 25.29
C MET A 157 -32.73 23.58 25.37
N GLU A 158 -33.75 24.34 25.78
CA GLU A 158 -33.60 25.77 26.05
C GLU A 158 -32.65 25.97 27.26
N GLY A 159 -31.47 26.53 27.00
CA GLY A 159 -30.42 26.71 28.02
C GLY A 159 -29.52 25.49 28.26
N ALA A 160 -29.56 24.48 27.39
CA ALA A 160 -28.69 23.31 27.49
C ALA A 160 -27.21 23.67 27.27
N THR A 161 -26.33 22.98 28.00
CA THR A 161 -24.87 23.07 27.84
C THR A 161 -24.40 22.43 26.54
N TYR A 162 -23.24 22.84 26.02
CA TYR A 162 -22.64 22.20 24.84
C TYR A 162 -22.47 20.68 25.00
N THR A 163 -22.16 20.21 26.22
CA THR A 163 -22.05 18.79 26.54
C THR A 163 -23.37 18.04 26.28
N GLU A 164 -24.48 18.60 26.73
CA GLU A 164 -25.82 18.02 26.52
C GLU A 164 -26.23 18.04 25.03
N VAL A 165 -25.90 19.12 24.33
CA VAL A 165 -26.15 19.26 22.89
C VAL A 165 -25.36 18.21 22.10
N VAL A 166 -24.06 18.07 22.38
CA VAL A 166 -23.21 17.06 21.73
C VAL A 166 -23.70 15.64 22.03
N ALA A 167 -24.05 15.33 23.30
CA ALA A 167 -24.58 14.03 23.66
C ALA A 167 -25.87 13.69 22.88
N THR A 168 -26.75 14.67 22.73
CA THR A 168 -28.02 14.52 21.99
C THR A 168 -27.77 14.34 20.49
N ALA A 169 -26.85 15.10 19.90
CA ALA A 169 -26.46 14.97 18.50
C ALA A 169 -25.91 13.56 18.21
N LEU A 170 -24.97 13.10 19.05
CA LEU A 170 -24.33 11.81 18.91
C LEU A 170 -25.26 10.61 19.18
N ARG A 171 -26.38 10.81 19.87
CA ARG A 171 -27.43 9.78 20.02
C ARG A 171 -28.12 9.48 18.68
N LEU A 172 -28.23 10.45 17.78
CA LEU A 172 -28.81 10.26 16.46
C LEU A 172 -27.86 9.55 15.48
N CYS A 173 -26.57 9.45 15.82
CA CYS A 173 -25.56 8.87 14.94
C CYS A 173 -25.46 7.34 15.08
N GLU A 174 -25.58 6.66 13.94
CA GLU A 174 -25.34 5.23 13.79
C GLU A 174 -23.90 4.96 13.31
N GLY A 175 -23.39 3.78 13.60
CA GLY A 175 -22.01 3.40 13.33
C GLY A 175 -21.07 3.60 14.52
N ALA A 176 -19.78 3.76 14.21
CA ALA A 176 -18.70 3.89 15.17
C ALA A 176 -17.98 5.23 14.99
N TYR A 177 -17.70 5.92 16.10
CA TYR A 177 -17.02 7.20 16.14
C TYR A 177 -16.15 7.36 17.39
N GLY A 178 -15.07 8.11 17.24
CA GLY A 178 -14.32 8.73 18.32
C GLY A 178 -14.17 10.18 17.90
N VAL A 179 -14.62 11.11 18.73
CA VAL A 179 -14.76 12.52 18.33
C VAL A 179 -14.19 13.45 19.39
N ALA A 180 -13.70 14.61 18.94
CA ALA A 180 -13.36 15.72 19.82
C ALA A 180 -13.87 17.04 19.21
N PHE A 181 -14.55 17.84 20.03
CA PHE A 181 -15.14 19.13 19.67
C PHE A 181 -14.48 20.28 20.42
N ILE A 182 -14.35 21.41 19.75
CA ILE A 182 -14.04 22.71 20.34
C ILE A 182 -15.01 23.77 19.80
N PHE A 183 -15.24 24.81 20.60
CA PHE A 183 -16.23 25.84 20.33
C PHE A 183 -15.58 27.21 20.43
N GLN A 184 -15.93 28.13 19.54
CA GLN A 184 -15.34 29.46 19.48
C GLN A 184 -15.64 30.30 20.74
N ASP A 185 -16.83 30.16 21.30
CA ASP A 185 -17.35 30.91 22.45
C ASP A 185 -16.99 30.29 23.81
N GLU A 186 -16.49 29.05 23.85
CA GLU A 186 -16.04 28.38 25.07
C GLU A 186 -14.51 28.15 25.06
N PRO A 187 -13.70 29.10 25.57
CA PRO A 187 -12.23 29.03 25.58
C PRO A 187 -11.64 28.01 26.57
N ASP A 188 -12.49 27.32 27.35
CA ASP A 188 -12.10 26.36 28.39
C ASP A 188 -12.91 25.06 28.31
N LEU A 189 -13.17 24.58 27.09
CA LEU A 189 -13.98 23.39 26.88
C LEU A 189 -13.47 22.55 25.69
N ILE A 190 -13.20 21.28 25.97
CA ILE A 190 -13.09 20.22 24.96
C ILE A 190 -14.11 19.15 25.32
N ILE A 191 -14.91 18.72 24.34
CA ILE A 191 -15.82 17.58 24.50
C ILE A 191 -15.33 16.43 23.66
N GLY A 192 -15.07 15.29 24.30
CA GLY A 192 -14.70 14.04 23.67
C GLY A 192 -15.78 12.97 23.81
N ALA A 193 -16.01 12.14 22.81
CA ALA A 193 -16.93 11.01 22.95
C ALA A 193 -16.48 9.77 22.17
N ARG A 194 -16.84 8.60 22.70
CA ARG A 194 -16.43 7.29 22.17
C ARG A 194 -17.63 6.37 21.93
N LYS A 195 -17.70 5.81 20.73
CA LYS A 195 -18.52 4.65 20.34
C LYS A 195 -17.75 3.83 19.31
N GLY A 196 -17.14 2.72 19.70
CA GLY A 196 -16.37 1.81 18.83
C GLY A 196 -14.93 2.26 18.55
N SER A 197 -14.66 3.54 18.35
CA SER A 197 -13.31 4.06 18.10
C SER A 197 -12.59 4.44 19.42
N PRO A 198 -11.31 4.06 19.62
CA PRO A 198 -10.63 4.30 20.88
C PRO A 198 -10.38 5.79 21.15
N LEU A 199 -10.52 6.17 22.42
CA LEU A 199 -10.23 7.49 22.94
C LEU A 199 -9.71 7.39 24.38
N ILE A 200 -8.65 8.13 24.69
CA ILE A 200 -7.89 8.06 25.94
C ILE A 200 -7.62 9.50 26.40
N LEU A 201 -7.92 9.77 27.67
CA LEU A 201 -7.63 11.04 28.32
C LEU A 201 -6.28 10.95 29.05
N GLY A 202 -5.32 11.78 28.69
CA GLY A 202 -4.09 12.02 29.45
C GLY A 202 -4.30 13.11 30.49
N VAL A 203 -3.88 12.82 31.72
CA VAL A 203 -3.98 13.74 32.87
C VAL A 203 -2.58 14.23 33.21
N GLY A 204 -2.28 15.49 32.89
CA GLY A 204 -1.06 16.18 33.29
C GLY A 204 -1.29 17.14 34.46
N HIS A 205 -0.23 17.84 34.88
CA HIS A 205 -0.30 18.85 35.93
C HIS A 205 -0.86 20.18 35.37
N GLY A 206 -2.17 20.41 35.54
CA GLY A 206 -2.84 21.62 35.04
C GLY A 206 -3.01 21.67 33.52
N GLU A 207 -2.87 20.52 32.86
CA GLU A 207 -3.10 20.34 31.43
C GLU A 207 -3.70 18.96 31.16
N HIS A 208 -4.54 18.86 30.14
CA HIS A 208 -5.22 17.63 29.76
C HIS A 208 -5.12 17.40 28.25
N MET A 209 -4.99 16.13 27.87
CA MET A 209 -4.93 15.74 26.45
C MET A 209 -5.93 14.64 26.17
N LEU A 210 -6.54 14.68 24.99
CA LEU A 210 -7.42 13.61 24.53
C LEU A 210 -6.83 13.02 23.25
N ALA A 211 -6.56 11.73 23.22
CA ALA A 211 -5.95 11.10 22.04
C ALA A 211 -6.60 9.77 21.69
N SER A 212 -6.53 9.38 20.42
CA SER A 212 -6.96 8.05 19.99
C SER A 212 -5.93 6.95 20.27
N ASP A 213 -4.68 7.32 20.60
CA ASP A 213 -3.59 6.40 20.97
C ASP A 213 -2.73 7.01 22.08
N ALA A 214 -2.23 6.16 22.98
CA ALA A 214 -1.36 6.54 24.08
C ALA A 214 0.01 7.09 23.62
N SER A 215 0.48 6.75 22.41
CA SER A 215 1.75 7.21 21.84
C SER A 215 1.83 8.73 21.69
N ALA A 216 0.68 9.40 21.53
CA ALA A 216 0.59 10.86 21.47
C ALA A 216 0.55 11.53 22.84
N ILE A 217 0.30 10.77 23.91
CA ILE A 217 0.17 11.29 25.29
C ILE A 217 1.46 11.11 26.08
N ILE A 218 2.19 10.02 25.84
CA ILE A 218 3.29 9.53 26.70
C ILE A 218 4.44 10.53 26.89
N GLU A 219 4.65 11.45 25.95
CA GLU A 219 5.65 12.52 26.05
C GLU A 219 5.28 13.59 27.08
N HIS A 220 3.99 13.69 27.42
CA HIS A 220 3.48 14.72 28.31
C HIS A 220 3.03 14.16 29.66
N THR A 221 2.41 12.98 29.68
CA THR A 221 2.01 12.31 30.92
C THR A 221 1.95 10.79 30.74
N LYS A 222 2.22 10.07 31.82
CA LYS A 222 2.01 8.61 31.89
C LYS A 222 0.65 8.26 32.48
N ASP A 223 -0.05 9.22 33.06
CA ASP A 223 -1.29 8.99 33.79
C ASP A 223 -2.47 9.19 32.84
N VAL A 224 -3.23 8.11 32.59
CA VAL A 224 -4.32 8.10 31.62
C VAL A 224 -5.62 7.52 32.16
N VAL A 225 -6.74 7.99 31.59
CA VAL A 225 -8.08 7.47 31.82
C VAL A 225 -8.63 6.96 30.49
N TYR A 226 -8.97 5.67 30.44
CA TYR A 226 -9.58 5.05 29.26
C TYR A 226 -11.11 5.27 29.24
N LEU A 227 -11.60 5.86 28.16
CA LEU A 227 -13.04 5.96 27.89
C LEU A 227 -13.60 4.59 27.51
N ARG A 228 -14.74 4.22 28.11
CA ARG A 228 -15.51 3.02 27.75
C ARG A 228 -16.42 3.33 26.56
N GLU A 229 -17.04 2.27 26.07
CA GLU A 229 -18.03 2.35 25.01
C GLU A 229 -19.24 3.19 25.44
N GLY A 230 -19.67 4.14 24.59
CA GLY A 230 -20.83 4.99 24.85
C GLY A 230 -20.58 6.11 25.86
N GLU A 231 -19.33 6.42 26.19
CA GLU A 231 -18.99 7.49 27.13
C GLU A 231 -18.60 8.80 26.45
N LEU A 232 -18.88 9.88 27.17
CA LEU A 232 -18.51 11.25 26.84
C LEU A 232 -17.68 11.84 27.98
N VAL A 233 -16.64 12.59 27.61
CA VAL A 233 -15.81 13.37 28.53
C VAL A 233 -15.94 14.86 28.24
N GLU A 234 -16.15 15.62 29.30
CA GLU A 234 -15.98 17.07 29.32
C GLU A 234 -14.62 17.39 29.96
N ILE A 235 -13.79 18.15 29.26
CA ILE A 235 -12.42 18.49 29.68
C ILE A 235 -12.31 20.01 29.78
N ARG A 236 -11.87 20.49 30.94
CA ARG A 236 -11.57 21.90 31.25
C ARG A 236 -10.17 22.02 31.84
N ARG A 237 -9.60 23.22 31.94
CA ARG A 237 -8.29 23.37 32.62
C ARG A 237 -8.32 22.95 34.10
N SER A 238 -9.48 23.08 34.75
CA SER A 238 -9.67 22.73 36.17
C SER A 238 -9.83 21.23 36.42
N GLY A 239 -10.09 20.42 35.39
CA GLY A 239 -10.36 19.00 35.54
C GLY A 239 -11.17 18.41 34.40
N PHE A 240 -11.67 17.20 34.60
CA PHE A 240 -12.50 16.50 33.63
C PHE A 240 -13.67 15.78 34.31
N LYS A 241 -14.73 15.53 33.54
CA LYS A 241 -15.88 14.73 33.97
C LYS A 241 -16.19 13.70 32.89
N VAL A 242 -16.42 12.45 33.28
CA VAL A 242 -16.79 11.35 32.37
C VAL A 242 -18.16 10.83 32.77
N SER A 243 -19.07 10.73 31.80
CA SER A 243 -20.41 10.18 31.99
C SER A 243 -20.84 9.38 30.77
N GLU A 244 -21.78 8.48 30.97
CA GLU A 244 -22.40 7.71 29.90
C GLU A 244 -23.32 8.63 29.08
N LEU A 245 -23.18 8.57 27.75
CA LEU A 245 -23.92 9.43 26.82
C LEU A 245 -25.43 9.29 27.00
N GLN A 246 -25.92 8.05 27.16
CA GLN A 246 -27.34 7.79 27.35
C GLN A 246 -27.89 8.40 28.65
N LYS A 247 -27.07 8.44 29.72
CA LYS A 247 -27.45 9.07 30.99
C LYS A 247 -27.57 10.58 30.85
N ILE A 248 -26.61 11.23 30.18
CA ILE A 248 -26.65 12.66 29.89
C ILE A 248 -27.94 13.02 29.16
N VAL A 249 -28.28 12.25 28.11
CA VAL A 249 -29.51 12.50 27.34
C VAL A 249 -30.76 12.22 28.16
N SER A 250 -30.77 11.21 29.04
CA SER A 250 -31.93 10.93 29.89
C SER A 250 -32.15 11.94 31.03
N GLY A 251 -31.08 12.62 31.46
CA GLY A 251 -31.09 13.59 32.57
C GLY A 251 -31.24 15.05 32.15
N LEU A 252 -31.56 15.32 30.88
CA LEU A 252 -31.77 16.68 30.35
C LEU A 252 -32.75 17.46 31.24
N GLY A 253 -32.31 18.63 31.72
CA GLY A 253 -33.10 19.51 32.60
C GLY A 253 -33.24 19.07 34.06
N LYS A 254 -32.65 17.93 34.48
CA LYS A 254 -32.76 17.38 35.86
C LYS A 254 -31.44 16.76 36.37
N ASN A 255 -30.36 17.55 36.35
CA ASN A 255 -28.98 17.11 36.63
C ASN A 255 -28.52 16.00 35.66
N SER A 256 -28.18 16.41 34.43
CA SER A 256 -27.71 15.54 33.35
C SER A 256 -26.39 14.81 33.65
N TRP A 257 -25.59 15.35 34.57
CA TRP A 257 -24.31 14.77 34.95
C TRP A 257 -24.45 13.74 36.07
N SER A 258 -24.25 12.48 35.71
CA SER A 258 -24.01 11.38 36.65
C SER A 258 -22.60 10.82 36.40
N PRO A 259 -21.54 11.53 36.87
CA PRO A 259 -20.18 11.08 36.68
C PRO A 259 -20.02 9.68 37.28
N ARG A 260 -19.09 8.89 36.71
CA ARG A 260 -18.65 7.64 37.33
C ARG A 260 -18.36 7.89 38.82
N LYS A 261 -18.73 6.95 39.70
CA LYS A 261 -18.51 7.10 41.15
C LYS A 261 -17.01 7.32 41.42
N ASP A 262 -16.65 8.09 42.45
CA ASP A 262 -15.25 8.27 42.85
C ASP A 262 -14.55 6.91 43.00
N GLY A 263 -13.44 6.72 42.29
CA GLY A 263 -12.71 5.43 42.19
C GLY A 263 -12.97 4.62 40.90
N GLU A 264 -14.03 4.92 40.13
CA GLU A 264 -14.33 4.22 38.86
C GLU A 264 -13.62 4.82 37.63
N ASN A 265 -12.88 5.92 37.81
CA ASN A 265 -11.90 6.44 36.85
C ASN A 265 -10.49 6.10 37.35
N PRO A 266 -10.06 4.82 37.33
CA PRO A 266 -8.70 4.50 37.73
C PRO A 266 -7.77 5.23 36.76
N ILE A 267 -7.00 6.17 37.30
CA ILE A 267 -5.86 6.73 36.59
C ILE A 267 -4.87 5.58 36.45
N VAL A 268 -4.71 5.11 35.22
CA VAL A 268 -3.79 4.04 34.89
C VAL A 268 -2.47 4.67 34.47
N ARG A 269 -1.38 4.27 35.12
CA ARG A 269 -0.04 4.68 34.72
C ARG A 269 0.44 3.79 33.58
N LEU A 270 0.76 4.40 32.43
CA LEU A 270 1.31 3.72 31.28
C LEU A 270 2.73 3.22 31.56
N GLU A 271 2.98 1.94 31.26
CA GLU A 271 4.32 1.32 31.31
C GLU A 271 5.13 1.54 30.02
N LEU A 272 4.63 2.37 29.10
CA LEU A 272 5.29 2.72 27.85
C LEU A 272 6.47 3.67 28.10
N SER A 273 7.56 3.47 27.34
CA SER A 273 8.71 4.39 27.30
C SER A 273 8.82 5.06 25.93
N LEU A 274 9.33 6.29 25.91
CA LEU A 274 9.53 7.06 24.67
C LEU A 274 10.48 6.36 23.69
N GLU A 275 11.54 5.73 24.19
CA GLU A 275 12.52 4.98 23.41
C GLU A 275 11.89 3.85 22.58
N GLN A 276 10.83 3.23 23.10
CA GLN A 276 10.13 2.15 22.40
C GLN A 276 9.38 2.63 21.15
N ILE A 277 8.95 3.90 21.12
CA ILE A 277 8.21 4.52 20.00
C ILE A 277 9.09 5.37 19.08
N GLU A 278 10.41 5.38 19.30
CA GLU A 278 11.39 6.07 18.45
C GLU A 278 12.14 5.12 17.53
N LYS A 279 12.76 5.63 16.47
CA LYS A 279 13.50 4.76 15.54
C LYS A 279 14.82 4.25 16.10
N GLY A 280 15.39 4.88 17.14
CA GLY A 280 16.60 4.38 17.83
C GLY A 280 17.79 4.11 16.90
N GLY A 281 18.05 5.01 15.94
CA GLY A 281 19.14 4.86 14.96
C GLY A 281 18.82 4.02 13.71
N PHE A 282 17.66 3.34 13.67
CA PHE A 282 17.22 2.61 12.47
C PHE A 282 16.56 3.54 11.43
N LYS A 283 16.70 3.22 10.14
CA LYS A 283 16.05 4.00 9.06
C LYS A 283 14.51 3.92 9.10
N HIS A 284 13.99 2.74 9.46
CA HIS A 284 12.56 2.43 9.45
C HIS A 284 12.14 1.73 10.74
N PHE A 285 10.90 1.99 11.18
CA PHE A 285 10.29 1.28 12.32
C PHE A 285 10.21 -0.23 12.08
N MET A 286 9.79 -0.66 10.87
CA MET A 286 9.74 -2.08 10.53
C MET A 286 11.10 -2.78 10.68
N LEU A 287 12.20 -2.11 10.30
CA LEU A 287 13.53 -2.67 10.50
C LEU A 287 13.88 -2.78 11.98
N LYS A 288 13.66 -1.71 12.77
CA LYS A 288 13.83 -1.73 14.23
C LYS A 288 13.05 -2.90 14.84
N GLU A 289 11.78 -3.03 14.49
CA GLU A 289 10.86 -4.04 15.03
C GLU A 289 11.27 -5.45 14.64
N ILE A 290 11.79 -5.66 13.42
CA ILE A 290 12.36 -6.95 13.01
C ILE A 290 13.58 -7.30 13.87
N MET A 291 14.47 -6.33 14.09
CA MET A 291 15.68 -6.52 14.90
C MET A 291 15.38 -6.68 16.39
N ASP A 292 14.27 -6.12 16.87
CA ASP A 292 13.81 -6.17 18.27
C ASP A 292 13.08 -7.48 18.64
N GLN A 293 12.81 -8.35 17.65
CA GLN A 293 12.11 -9.63 17.88
C GLN A 293 12.71 -10.51 18.99
N PRO A 294 14.04 -10.67 19.14
CA PRO A 294 14.60 -11.43 20.26
C PRO A 294 14.16 -10.87 21.62
N ASN A 295 14.22 -9.56 21.80
CA ASN A 295 13.84 -8.92 23.05
C ASN A 295 12.32 -8.97 23.28
N ALA A 296 11.54 -8.73 22.22
CA ALA A 296 10.08 -8.87 22.26
C ALA A 296 9.66 -10.29 22.70
N MET A 297 10.32 -11.32 22.18
CA MET A 297 10.07 -12.71 22.59
C MET A 297 10.49 -12.99 24.02
N ARG A 298 11.66 -12.50 24.47
CA ARG A 298 12.08 -12.63 25.88
C ARG A 298 11.04 -12.02 26.81
N ASN A 299 10.48 -10.86 26.45
CA ASN A 299 9.40 -10.22 27.20
C ASN A 299 8.10 -11.06 27.16
N ALA A 300 7.77 -11.64 26.01
CA ALA A 300 6.60 -12.52 25.87
C ALA A 300 6.72 -13.82 26.70
N LEU A 301 7.94 -14.31 26.94
CA LEU A 301 8.23 -15.50 27.75
C LEU A 301 8.38 -15.20 29.25
N ARG A 302 8.80 -13.97 29.59
CA ARG A 302 9.12 -13.55 30.96
C ARG A 302 7.97 -13.82 31.93
N GLY A 303 8.27 -14.54 33.01
CA GLY A 303 7.30 -14.87 34.06
C GLY A 303 6.23 -15.89 33.65
N ARG A 304 6.26 -16.38 32.41
CA ARG A 304 5.32 -17.41 31.89
C ARG A 304 5.94 -18.76 31.77
N ILE A 305 7.24 -18.82 31.50
CA ILE A 305 8.05 -20.02 31.63
C ILE A 305 9.11 -19.78 32.70
N TYR A 306 9.26 -20.71 33.61
CA TYR A 306 10.28 -20.65 34.65
C TYR A 306 10.64 -22.05 35.13
N GLN A 307 11.79 -22.14 35.80
CA GLN A 307 12.21 -23.32 36.54
C GLN A 307 12.05 -23.00 38.03
N PRO A 308 11.24 -23.78 38.79
CA PRO A 308 11.11 -23.57 40.23
C PRO A 308 12.47 -23.66 40.91
N VAL A 309 12.71 -22.82 41.93
CA VAL A 309 13.98 -22.78 42.68
C VAL A 309 14.30 -24.15 43.28
N ASP A 310 13.27 -24.83 43.79
CA ASP A 310 13.39 -26.15 44.44
C ASP A 310 13.56 -27.31 43.43
N MET A 311 13.30 -27.08 42.14
CA MET A 311 13.36 -28.09 41.07
C MET A 311 13.93 -27.49 39.77
N PRO A 312 15.23 -27.18 39.72
CA PRO A 312 15.84 -26.47 38.59
C PRO A 312 15.81 -27.25 37.27
N GLU A 313 15.61 -28.57 37.29
CA GLU A 313 15.49 -29.39 36.07
C GLU A 313 14.08 -29.37 35.46
N LYS A 314 13.08 -28.85 36.19
CA LYS A 314 11.67 -28.87 35.80
C LYS A 314 11.25 -27.50 35.27
N TRP A 315 10.54 -27.50 34.14
CA TRP A 315 9.91 -26.31 33.60
C TRP A 315 8.43 -26.25 33.95
N GLU A 316 7.97 -25.06 34.29
CA GLU A 316 6.55 -24.79 34.48
C GLU A 316 6.08 -23.66 33.57
N ILE A 317 4.79 -23.73 33.19
CA ILE A 317 4.12 -22.70 32.42
C ILE A 317 3.03 -22.09 33.30
N LYS A 318 3.09 -20.78 33.52
CA LYS A 318 2.09 -20.01 34.25
C LYS A 318 1.45 -18.97 33.35
N LEU A 319 0.13 -19.06 33.19
CA LEU A 319 -0.65 -18.18 32.32
C LEU A 319 -1.67 -17.46 33.18
N GLY A 320 -1.21 -16.47 33.96
CA GLY A 320 -2.03 -15.81 34.98
C GLY A 320 -3.38 -15.29 34.48
N GLY A 321 -3.44 -14.78 33.25
CA GLY A 321 -4.68 -14.29 32.63
C GLY A 321 -5.70 -15.38 32.25
N LEU A 322 -5.32 -16.66 32.36
CA LEU A 322 -6.19 -17.84 32.12
C LEU A 322 -6.42 -18.66 33.40
N GLU A 323 -5.63 -18.47 34.46
CA GLU A 323 -5.70 -19.25 35.71
C GLU A 323 -6.79 -18.78 36.67
N LYS A 324 -7.12 -17.48 36.64
CA LYS A 324 -8.20 -16.91 37.46
C LYS A 324 -9.28 -16.34 36.54
N ALA A 325 -10.54 -16.64 36.83
CA ALA A 325 -11.65 -15.93 36.20
C ALA A 325 -11.61 -14.45 36.62
N LYS A 326 -11.95 -13.54 35.71
CA LYS A 326 -12.20 -12.13 36.09
C LYS A 326 -13.29 -12.12 37.17
N GLU A 327 -13.07 -11.34 38.23
CA GLU A 327 -14.03 -11.18 39.33
C GLU A 327 -15.43 -10.85 38.79
N GLY A 328 -16.44 -11.61 39.23
CA GLY A 328 -17.84 -11.42 38.82
C GLY A 328 -18.27 -12.04 37.48
N ARG A 329 -17.42 -12.79 36.76
CA ARG A 329 -17.76 -13.38 35.44
C ARG A 329 -17.77 -14.92 35.36
N SER A 330 -17.49 -15.63 36.45
CA SER A 330 -17.68 -17.09 36.52
C SER A 330 -18.75 -17.45 37.54
N SER A 331 -19.86 -18.04 37.08
CA SER A 331 -20.97 -18.47 37.92
C SER A 331 -20.71 -19.79 38.65
N ASP A 332 -19.70 -20.55 38.23
CA ASP A 332 -19.38 -21.90 38.73
C ASP A 332 -18.02 -22.02 39.43
N GLY A 333 -17.23 -20.93 39.48
CA GLY A 333 -15.90 -20.91 40.10
C GLY A 333 -14.80 -21.57 39.26
N THR A 334 -15.10 -22.08 38.06
CA THR A 334 -14.09 -22.72 37.18
C THR A 334 -13.19 -21.69 36.51
N SER A 335 -11.92 -22.03 36.35
CA SER A 335 -10.95 -21.17 35.67
C SER A 335 -11.19 -21.15 34.16
N PRO A 336 -10.85 -20.06 33.45
CA PRO A 336 -10.89 -20.03 32.00
C PRO A 336 -10.07 -21.15 31.33
N LEU A 337 -8.94 -21.53 31.93
CA LEU A 337 -8.12 -22.65 31.47
C LEU A 337 -8.85 -24.00 31.57
N GLU A 338 -9.58 -24.27 32.65
CA GLU A 338 -10.38 -25.49 32.80
C GLU A 338 -11.55 -25.52 31.81
N ARG A 339 -12.23 -24.39 31.65
CA ARG A 339 -13.30 -24.26 30.64
C ARG A 339 -12.77 -24.51 29.23
N MET A 340 -11.61 -23.93 28.89
CA MET A 340 -10.93 -24.18 27.61
C MET A 340 -10.50 -25.65 27.46
N ALA A 341 -10.06 -26.30 28.55
CA ALA A 341 -9.71 -27.72 28.56
C ALA A 341 -10.91 -28.64 28.35
N ASN A 342 -12.10 -28.24 28.81
CA ASN A 342 -13.35 -28.99 28.65
C ASN A 342 -14.09 -28.64 27.36
N SER A 343 -13.60 -27.69 26.57
CA SER A 343 -14.25 -27.29 25.32
C SER A 343 -14.22 -28.41 24.28
N SER A 344 -15.32 -28.53 23.54
CA SER A 344 -15.45 -29.46 22.40
C SER A 344 -14.54 -29.09 21.24
N ARG A 345 -14.36 -27.79 21.03
CA ARG A 345 -13.62 -27.21 19.91
C ARG A 345 -13.11 -25.83 20.27
N LEU A 346 -11.95 -25.47 19.71
CA LEU A 346 -11.40 -24.12 19.74
C LEU A 346 -11.61 -23.44 18.39
N ILE A 347 -12.10 -22.20 18.41
CA ILE A 347 -12.33 -21.39 17.21
C ILE A 347 -11.41 -20.17 17.28
N PHE A 348 -10.45 -20.06 16.36
CA PHE A 348 -9.60 -18.88 16.24
C PHE A 348 -10.24 -17.87 15.30
N ALA A 349 -10.43 -16.64 15.77
CA ALA A 349 -10.97 -15.54 14.97
C ALA A 349 -9.96 -14.39 14.90
N ALA A 350 -9.49 -14.08 13.69
CA ALA A 350 -8.50 -13.04 13.45
C ALA A 350 -8.54 -12.53 12.00
N CYS A 351 -7.77 -11.48 11.71
CA CYS A 351 -7.61 -10.91 10.36
C CYS A 351 -6.11 -10.80 10.00
N GLY A 352 -5.79 -10.89 8.70
CA GLY A 352 -4.44 -10.66 8.15
C GLY A 352 -3.35 -11.50 8.81
N THR A 353 -2.22 -10.89 9.15
CA THR A 353 -1.09 -11.56 9.82
C THR A 353 -1.48 -12.30 11.11
N SER A 354 -2.46 -11.80 11.89
CA SER A 354 -2.94 -12.50 13.10
C SER A 354 -3.69 -13.80 12.75
N TRP A 355 -4.35 -13.85 11.59
CA TRP A 355 -4.97 -15.07 11.06
C TRP A 355 -3.91 -16.10 10.64
N HIS A 356 -2.78 -15.69 10.06
CA HIS A 356 -1.66 -16.60 9.80
C HIS A 356 -1.09 -17.21 11.08
N SER A 357 -0.98 -16.44 12.17
CA SER A 357 -0.56 -16.98 13.48
C SER A 357 -1.56 -18.02 14.01
N SER A 358 -2.85 -17.85 13.71
CA SER A 358 -3.93 -18.77 14.10
C SER A 358 -3.84 -20.10 13.35
N LEU A 359 -3.49 -20.08 12.05
CA LEU A 359 -3.23 -21.30 11.29
C LEU A 359 -2.06 -22.11 11.86
N ILE A 360 -1.00 -21.43 12.31
CA ILE A 360 0.12 -22.07 13.00
C ILE A 360 -0.36 -22.68 14.32
N ALA A 361 -1.16 -21.93 15.09
CA ALA A 361 -1.72 -22.40 16.34
C ALA A 361 -2.61 -23.63 16.15
N LYS A 362 -3.43 -23.70 15.09
CA LYS A 362 -4.26 -24.88 14.79
C LYS A 362 -3.44 -26.18 14.84
N TYR A 363 -2.35 -26.24 14.08
CA TYR A 363 -1.47 -27.41 14.08
C TYR A 363 -0.88 -27.71 15.47
N ALA A 364 -0.53 -26.67 16.23
CA ALA A 364 0.03 -26.82 17.57
C ALA A 364 -1.02 -27.33 18.57
N PHE A 365 -2.23 -26.80 18.60
CA PHE A 365 -3.29 -27.20 19.51
C PHE A 365 -3.79 -28.62 19.21
N GLU A 366 -3.98 -28.98 17.93
CA GLU A 366 -4.36 -30.34 17.55
C GLU A 366 -3.29 -31.35 17.98
N LYS A 367 -2.01 -31.06 17.69
CA LYS A 367 -0.91 -31.98 17.98
C LYS A 367 -0.55 -32.06 19.47
N LEU A 368 -0.51 -30.93 20.18
CA LEU A 368 0.00 -30.84 21.54
C LEU A 368 -1.10 -30.96 22.60
N ALA A 369 -2.31 -30.52 22.30
CA ALA A 369 -3.42 -30.53 23.26
C ALA A 369 -4.54 -31.52 22.92
N GLY A 370 -4.51 -32.14 21.73
CA GLY A 370 -5.52 -33.13 21.32
C GLY A 370 -6.93 -32.55 21.32
N VAL A 371 -7.08 -31.32 20.81
CA VAL A 371 -8.35 -30.60 20.71
C VAL A 371 -8.58 -30.14 19.29
N THR A 372 -9.81 -30.25 18.80
CA THR A 372 -10.21 -29.76 17.48
C THR A 372 -10.05 -28.25 17.41
N ALA A 373 -9.36 -27.75 16.39
CA ALA A 373 -9.12 -26.33 16.18
C ALA A 373 -9.58 -25.87 14.80
N GLU A 374 -10.38 -24.82 14.76
CA GLU A 374 -10.83 -24.15 13.55
C GLU A 374 -10.27 -22.73 13.47
N VAL A 375 -9.97 -22.26 12.28
CA VAL A 375 -9.39 -20.93 12.05
C VAL A 375 -10.23 -20.21 11.03
N GLU A 376 -10.77 -19.07 11.43
CA GLU A 376 -11.79 -18.34 10.69
C GLU A 376 -11.34 -16.91 10.47
N TYR A 377 -11.55 -16.41 9.24
CA TYR A 377 -11.46 -14.98 8.99
C TYR A 377 -12.58 -14.29 9.78
N ALA A 378 -12.24 -13.38 10.68
CA ALA A 378 -13.25 -12.75 11.54
C ALA A 378 -14.30 -11.97 10.72
N SER A 379 -13.90 -11.42 9.57
CA SER A 379 -14.80 -10.75 8.63
C SER A 379 -15.88 -11.71 8.09
N GLU A 380 -15.49 -12.90 7.63
CA GLU A 380 -16.42 -13.92 7.12
C GLU A 380 -17.27 -14.53 8.22
N PHE A 381 -16.67 -14.71 9.41
CA PHE A 381 -17.35 -15.25 10.58
C PHE A 381 -18.58 -14.41 10.97
N ARG A 382 -18.53 -13.09 10.78
CA ARG A 382 -19.62 -12.15 11.05
C ARG A 382 -20.80 -12.28 10.08
N TYR A 383 -20.54 -12.55 8.80
CA TYR A 383 -21.58 -12.53 7.76
C TYR A 383 -22.26 -13.87 7.53
N ARG A 384 -21.65 -14.97 7.97
CA ARG A 384 -22.30 -16.28 8.01
C ARG A 384 -23.09 -16.46 9.31
N LYS A 385 -23.92 -17.51 9.38
CA LYS A 385 -24.55 -17.96 10.63
C LYS A 385 -23.69 -19.07 11.26
N PRO A 386 -22.62 -18.75 12.02
CA PRO A 386 -21.75 -19.78 12.57
C PRO A 386 -22.48 -20.64 13.60
N LEU A 387 -22.20 -21.93 13.59
CA LEU A 387 -22.73 -22.89 14.56
C LEU A 387 -21.85 -22.88 15.81
N ILE A 388 -22.07 -21.90 16.68
CA ILE A 388 -21.36 -21.75 17.95
C ILE A 388 -22.18 -22.42 19.06
N CYS A 389 -21.53 -23.27 19.84
CA CYS A 389 -22.13 -23.89 21.02
C CYS A 389 -21.54 -23.31 22.31
N LYS A 390 -22.27 -23.43 23.42
CA LYS A 390 -21.79 -23.03 24.76
C LYS A 390 -20.50 -23.76 25.18
N SER A 391 -20.28 -24.97 24.66
CA SER A 391 -19.08 -25.77 24.90
C SER A 391 -17.87 -25.32 24.06
N ASP A 392 -18.04 -24.42 23.11
CA ASP A 392 -16.94 -23.92 22.30
C ASP A 392 -16.14 -22.83 23.03
N CYS A 393 -14.88 -22.67 22.65
CA CYS A 393 -14.02 -21.57 23.09
C CYS A 393 -13.53 -20.78 21.88
N LEU A 394 -13.85 -19.49 21.83
CA LEU A 394 -13.35 -18.56 20.81
C LEU A 394 -12.08 -17.86 21.29
N ILE A 395 -11.00 -17.99 20.55
CA ILE A 395 -9.73 -17.30 20.77
C ILE A 395 -9.59 -16.18 19.72
N ALA A 396 -9.73 -14.94 20.17
CA ALA A 396 -9.61 -13.75 19.35
C ALA A 396 -8.17 -13.22 19.38
N ILE A 397 -7.55 -13.09 18.20
CA ILE A 397 -6.15 -12.65 18.08
C ILE A 397 -6.09 -11.31 17.35
N SER A 398 -5.52 -10.30 18.01
CA SER A 398 -5.36 -8.97 17.42
C SER A 398 -4.21 -8.21 18.06
N GLN A 399 -3.24 -7.75 17.25
CA GLN A 399 -2.15 -6.90 17.76
C GLN A 399 -2.70 -5.64 18.44
N SER A 400 -3.60 -4.92 17.77
CA SER A 400 -4.14 -3.64 18.26
C SER A 400 -5.19 -3.82 19.35
N GLY A 401 -5.88 -4.97 19.37
CA GLY A 401 -7.04 -5.21 20.22
C GLY A 401 -8.27 -4.37 19.84
N GLU A 402 -8.27 -3.76 18.66
CA GLU A 402 -9.33 -2.86 18.16
C GLU A 402 -9.87 -3.28 16.77
N THR A 403 -9.45 -4.42 16.24
CA THR A 403 -9.91 -4.93 14.95
C THR A 403 -11.42 -5.20 14.99
N ALA A 404 -12.21 -4.39 14.28
CA ALA A 404 -13.67 -4.39 14.35
C ALA A 404 -14.30 -5.77 14.10
N ASP A 405 -13.91 -6.46 13.02
CA ASP A 405 -14.47 -7.78 12.70
C ASP A 405 -14.16 -8.82 13.79
N THR A 406 -12.97 -8.76 14.38
CA THR A 406 -12.58 -9.64 15.50
C THR A 406 -13.36 -9.31 16.77
N LEU A 407 -13.65 -8.03 17.02
CA LEU A 407 -14.49 -7.60 18.13
C LEU A 407 -15.94 -8.09 17.97
N GLU A 408 -16.48 -8.04 16.76
CA GLU A 408 -17.83 -8.57 16.46
C GLU A 408 -17.90 -10.09 16.63
N ALA A 409 -16.86 -10.83 16.23
CA ALA A 409 -16.77 -12.27 16.48
C ALA A 409 -16.83 -12.61 17.98
N ILE A 410 -16.20 -11.79 18.84
CA ILE A 410 -16.28 -11.95 20.31
C ILE A 410 -17.71 -11.69 20.81
N LYS A 411 -18.35 -10.60 20.37
CA LYS A 411 -19.74 -10.28 20.76
C LYS A 411 -20.69 -11.41 20.37
N MET A 412 -20.50 -11.99 19.18
CA MET A 412 -21.29 -13.11 18.70
C MET A 412 -21.05 -14.38 19.53
N ALA A 413 -19.80 -14.75 19.81
CA ALA A 413 -19.50 -15.91 20.65
C ALA A 413 -20.08 -15.77 22.07
N LYS A 414 -20.01 -14.57 22.65
CA LYS A 414 -20.66 -14.26 23.94
C LYS A 414 -22.17 -14.40 23.90
N HIS A 415 -22.82 -13.99 22.81
CA HIS A 415 -24.26 -14.16 22.64
C HIS A 415 -24.68 -15.64 22.74
N TYR A 416 -23.84 -16.55 22.21
CA TYR A 416 -24.00 -18.00 22.34
C TYR A 416 -23.39 -18.59 23.63
N GLN A 417 -22.96 -17.75 24.58
CA GLN A 417 -22.36 -18.13 25.87
C GLN A 417 -21.06 -18.96 25.76
N ALA A 418 -20.39 -18.93 24.60
CA ALA A 418 -19.09 -19.56 24.43
C ALA A 418 -18.02 -18.80 25.22
N LEU A 419 -16.98 -19.51 25.68
CA LEU A 419 -15.83 -18.88 26.34
C LEU A 419 -15.08 -18.00 25.35
N THR A 420 -14.71 -16.78 25.74
CA THR A 420 -13.94 -15.87 24.88
C THR A 420 -12.57 -15.53 25.49
N ILE A 421 -11.51 -15.77 24.72
CA ILE A 421 -10.11 -15.51 25.12
C ILE A 421 -9.48 -14.51 24.15
N GLY A 422 -8.91 -13.42 24.67
CA GLY A 422 -8.22 -12.40 23.86
C GLY A 422 -6.70 -12.53 23.91
N VAL A 423 -6.04 -12.68 22.77
CA VAL A 423 -4.58 -12.62 22.64
C VAL A 423 -4.20 -11.31 21.94
N VAL A 424 -3.73 -10.32 22.72
CA VAL A 424 -3.55 -8.94 22.24
C VAL A 424 -2.25 -8.31 22.70
N ASN A 425 -1.75 -7.28 22.00
CA ASN A 425 -0.54 -6.57 22.43
C ASN A 425 -0.85 -5.31 23.29
N VAL A 426 -1.95 -4.63 22.99
CA VAL A 426 -2.30 -3.34 23.62
C VAL A 426 -3.12 -3.56 24.89
N VAL A 427 -2.58 -3.12 26.02
CA VAL A 427 -3.25 -3.12 27.34
C VAL A 427 -4.44 -2.16 27.31
N GLY A 428 -5.56 -2.59 27.91
CA GLY A 428 -6.78 -1.79 27.96
C GLY A 428 -7.48 -1.61 26.60
N SER A 429 -7.14 -2.39 25.57
CA SER A 429 -7.87 -2.40 24.30
C SER A 429 -9.30 -2.96 24.43
N SER A 430 -10.15 -2.69 23.44
CA SER A 430 -11.54 -3.16 23.42
C SER A 430 -11.64 -4.67 23.54
N ILE A 431 -10.86 -5.43 22.75
CA ILE A 431 -10.83 -6.90 22.81
C ILE A 431 -10.39 -7.38 24.20
N ALA A 432 -9.40 -6.77 24.83
CA ALA A 432 -8.94 -7.15 26.17
C ALA A 432 -10.02 -6.96 27.25
N ARG A 433 -10.82 -5.90 27.12
CA ARG A 433 -11.93 -5.61 28.06
C ARG A 433 -13.12 -6.53 27.82
N GLU A 434 -13.44 -6.77 26.56
CA GLU A 434 -14.58 -7.58 26.18
C GLU A 434 -14.37 -9.05 26.51
N THR A 435 -13.23 -9.64 26.17
CA THR A 435 -12.99 -11.08 26.42
C THR A 435 -13.07 -11.48 27.90
N ASP A 436 -13.47 -12.72 28.17
CA ASP A 436 -13.59 -13.28 29.52
C ASP A 436 -12.22 -13.44 30.19
N ALA A 437 -11.25 -13.87 29.39
CA ALA A 437 -9.87 -14.08 29.78
C ALA A 437 -8.93 -13.69 28.62
N GLY A 438 -7.63 -13.69 28.85
CA GLY A 438 -6.71 -13.32 27.78
C GLY A 438 -5.24 -13.34 28.15
N MET A 439 -4.41 -13.05 27.16
CA MET A 439 -2.98 -12.93 27.31
C MET A 439 -2.43 -11.75 26.53
N TYR A 440 -1.65 -10.91 27.21
CA TYR A 440 -0.92 -9.82 26.57
C TYR A 440 0.36 -10.33 25.91
N LEU A 441 0.70 -9.88 24.71
CA LEU A 441 1.94 -10.32 24.05
C LEU A 441 3.19 -9.76 24.71
N HIS A 442 3.13 -8.53 25.24
CA HIS A 442 4.29 -7.76 25.71
C HIS A 442 5.40 -7.61 24.66
N ALA A 443 5.03 -7.52 23.38
CA ALA A 443 5.98 -7.27 22.29
C ALA A 443 6.50 -5.81 22.29
N GLY A 444 5.95 -4.96 23.16
CA GLY A 444 6.10 -3.50 23.09
C GLY A 444 5.27 -2.90 21.93
N PRO A 445 5.20 -1.57 21.82
CA PRO A 445 4.49 -0.92 20.73
C PRO A 445 5.08 -1.31 19.36
N GLU A 446 4.19 -1.50 18.38
CA GLU A 446 4.52 -1.77 16.97
C GLU A 446 3.94 -0.60 16.16
N ILE A 447 4.83 0.18 15.57
CA ILE A 447 4.56 1.41 14.81
C ILE A 447 4.59 1.12 13.31
N GLY A 448 5.39 0.14 12.86
CA GLY A 448 5.36 -0.36 11.50
C GLY A 448 3.97 -0.81 11.09
N VAL A 449 3.53 -0.41 9.89
CA VAL A 449 2.20 -0.78 9.37
C VAL A 449 2.10 -2.29 9.17
N ALA A 450 3.14 -2.90 8.59
CA ALA A 450 3.22 -4.35 8.44
C ALA A 450 3.70 -4.99 9.76
N SER A 451 2.87 -5.85 10.34
CA SER A 451 3.21 -6.53 11.59
C SER A 451 4.40 -7.46 11.44
N THR A 452 5.28 -7.49 12.46
CA THR A 452 6.52 -8.30 12.48
C THR A 452 6.70 -8.97 13.83
N LYS A 453 7.13 -8.23 14.86
CA LYS A 453 7.34 -8.76 16.22
C LYS A 453 6.06 -9.17 16.90
N ALA A 454 4.92 -8.54 16.60
CA ALA A 454 3.65 -8.99 17.15
C ALA A 454 3.26 -10.37 16.61
N PHE A 455 3.44 -10.65 15.31
CA PHE A 455 3.21 -11.97 14.74
C PHE A 455 4.02 -13.06 15.46
N THR A 456 5.32 -12.83 15.62
CA THR A 456 6.17 -13.85 16.25
C THR A 456 5.86 -13.99 17.74
N CYS A 457 5.53 -12.91 18.45
CA CYS A 457 5.04 -13.02 19.82
C CYS A 457 3.67 -13.71 19.92
N GLN A 458 2.77 -13.56 18.93
CA GLN A 458 1.51 -14.31 18.86
C GLN A 458 1.76 -15.82 18.76
N VAL A 459 2.71 -16.24 17.91
CA VAL A 459 3.05 -17.66 17.80
C VAL A 459 3.64 -18.20 19.11
N VAL A 460 4.52 -17.44 19.79
CA VAL A 460 5.03 -17.80 21.14
C VAL A 460 3.89 -17.96 22.13
N ALA A 461 3.01 -16.95 22.18
CA ALA A 461 1.86 -16.91 23.05
C ALA A 461 0.95 -18.13 22.87
N LEU A 462 0.60 -18.44 21.63
CA LEU A 462 -0.29 -19.55 21.28
C LEU A 462 0.36 -20.91 21.56
N LEU A 463 1.68 -21.04 21.37
CA LEU A 463 2.40 -22.26 21.74
C LEU A 463 2.43 -22.49 23.25
N LEU A 464 2.64 -21.44 24.05
CA LEU A 464 2.55 -21.54 25.51
C LEU A 464 1.15 -21.98 25.95
N MET A 465 0.11 -21.43 25.33
CA MET A 465 -1.27 -21.85 25.58
C MET A 465 -1.49 -23.32 25.21
N ALA A 466 -1.03 -23.76 24.03
CA ALA A 466 -1.15 -25.14 23.58
C ALA A 466 -0.42 -26.13 24.51
N LEU A 467 0.81 -25.81 24.93
CA LEU A 467 1.59 -26.62 25.87
C LEU A 467 0.92 -26.71 27.25
N ARG A 468 0.43 -25.57 27.78
CA ARG A 468 -0.26 -25.54 29.08
C ARG A 468 -1.58 -26.32 29.03
N LEU A 469 -2.31 -26.22 27.93
CA LEU A 469 -3.54 -26.96 27.68
C LEU A 469 -3.28 -28.46 27.52
N GLY A 470 -2.25 -28.86 26.78
CA GLY A 470 -1.86 -30.25 26.62
C GLY A 470 -1.44 -30.91 27.93
N LYS A 471 -0.77 -30.17 28.83
CA LYS A 471 -0.53 -30.61 30.20
C LYS A 471 -1.84 -30.78 30.98
N GLN A 472 -2.76 -29.80 30.88
CA GLN A 472 -4.05 -29.83 31.59
C GLN A 472 -4.92 -31.02 31.15
N ARG A 473 -4.91 -31.35 29.86
CA ARG A 473 -5.66 -32.47 29.26
C ARG A 473 -4.96 -33.83 29.39
N GLY A 474 -3.76 -33.88 29.99
CA GLY A 474 -2.97 -35.10 30.12
C GLY A 474 -2.39 -35.67 28.82
N VAL A 475 -2.42 -34.90 27.72
CA VAL A 475 -1.87 -35.30 26.41
C VAL A 475 -0.35 -35.21 26.40
N LEU A 476 0.22 -34.22 27.09
CA LEU A 476 1.67 -34.04 27.19
C LEU A 476 2.21 -34.61 28.50
N SER A 477 3.22 -35.47 28.38
CA SER A 477 4.03 -35.88 29.52
C SER A 477 4.89 -34.73 30.04
N GLU A 478 5.31 -34.81 31.30
CA GLU A 478 6.20 -33.84 31.92
C GLU A 478 7.57 -33.76 31.22
N THR A 479 8.09 -34.89 30.73
CA THR A 479 9.34 -34.96 29.97
C THR A 479 9.27 -34.20 28.64
N MET A 480 8.14 -34.32 27.95
CA MET A 480 7.88 -33.61 26.69
C MET A 480 7.71 -32.11 26.94
N LEU A 481 6.94 -31.74 27.96
CA LEU A 481 6.77 -30.34 28.37
C LEU A 481 8.12 -29.68 28.67
N ASN A 482 8.96 -30.31 29.49
CA ASN A 482 10.29 -29.79 29.84
C ASN A 482 11.16 -29.58 28.60
N SER A 483 11.13 -30.53 27.66
CA SER A 483 11.86 -30.43 26.40
C SER A 483 11.38 -29.26 25.54
N TYR A 484 10.06 -29.08 25.40
CA TYR A 484 9.49 -27.96 24.65
C TYR A 484 9.77 -26.59 25.30
N CYS A 485 9.66 -26.49 26.63
CA CYS A 485 9.94 -25.25 27.36
C CYS A 485 11.41 -24.85 27.25
N ALA A 486 12.34 -25.79 27.41
CA ALA A 486 13.77 -25.55 27.23
C ALA A 486 14.08 -25.07 25.80
N ALA A 487 13.47 -25.71 24.78
CA ALA A 487 13.62 -25.30 23.39
C ALA A 487 13.09 -23.87 23.17
N LEU A 488 11.89 -23.56 23.67
CA LEU A 488 11.25 -22.26 23.52
C LEU A 488 12.04 -21.14 24.21
N ASN A 489 12.63 -21.42 25.38
CA ASN A 489 13.49 -20.47 26.09
C ASN A 489 14.76 -20.11 25.30
N SER A 490 15.26 -21.02 24.45
CA SER A 490 16.46 -20.81 23.62
C SER A 490 16.20 -20.13 22.26
N VAL A 491 14.93 -19.93 21.89
CA VAL A 491 14.54 -19.34 20.59
C VAL A 491 15.04 -17.90 20.43
N PRO A 492 14.89 -17.00 21.42
CA PRO A 492 15.33 -15.61 21.27
C PRO A 492 16.82 -15.49 20.89
N ASP A 493 17.69 -16.23 21.58
CA ASP A 493 19.14 -16.22 21.34
C ASP A 493 19.49 -16.81 19.97
N SER A 494 18.67 -17.74 19.49
CA SER A 494 18.82 -18.32 18.15
C SER A 494 18.46 -17.32 17.06
N ILE A 495 17.40 -16.53 17.25
CA ILE A 495 16.96 -15.47 16.33
C ILE A 495 17.96 -14.31 16.30
N GLU A 496 18.50 -13.93 17.45
CA GLU A 496 19.50 -12.86 17.54
C GLU A 496 20.76 -13.18 16.73
N ARG A 497 21.31 -14.38 16.91
CA ARG A 497 22.43 -14.87 16.09
C ARG A 497 22.06 -14.89 14.61
N TRP A 498 20.83 -15.26 14.29
CA TRP A 498 20.33 -15.33 12.92
C TRP A 498 20.26 -13.98 12.22
N LEU A 499 19.68 -13.00 12.90
CA LEU A 499 19.57 -11.62 12.42
C LEU A 499 20.92 -11.02 12.05
N SER A 500 21.92 -11.25 12.88
CA SER A 500 23.27 -10.77 12.65
C SER A 500 23.90 -11.36 11.37
N ALA A 501 23.62 -12.63 11.07
CA ALA A 501 24.25 -13.35 9.97
C ALA A 501 23.53 -13.20 8.62
N LEU A 502 22.21 -13.01 8.63
CA LEU A 502 21.40 -12.95 7.41
C LEU A 502 21.52 -11.65 6.64
N THR A 503 21.86 -10.56 7.31
CA THR A 503 21.69 -9.20 6.77
C THR A 503 22.35 -9.01 5.41
N ASP A 504 23.48 -9.68 5.15
CA ASP A 504 24.16 -9.61 3.86
C ASP A 504 23.60 -10.57 2.82
N GLN A 505 23.14 -11.77 3.23
CA GLN A 505 22.57 -12.76 2.32
C GLN A 505 21.22 -12.30 1.77
N THR A 506 20.36 -11.77 2.63
CA THR A 506 19.06 -11.21 2.22
C THR A 506 19.24 -10.03 1.27
N ARG A 507 20.32 -9.25 1.41
CA ARG A 507 20.62 -8.12 0.52
C ARG A 507 20.92 -8.62 -0.89
N VAL A 508 21.65 -9.73 -1.02
CA VAL A 508 21.92 -10.35 -2.32
C VAL A 508 20.63 -10.89 -2.94
N VAL A 509 19.84 -11.67 -2.20
CA VAL A 509 18.58 -12.23 -2.70
C VAL A 509 17.61 -11.12 -3.11
N SER A 510 17.62 -9.99 -2.40
CA SER A 510 16.69 -8.90 -2.69
C SER A 510 16.91 -8.23 -4.06
N LYS A 511 18.10 -8.37 -4.65
CA LYS A 511 18.36 -7.87 -6.01
C LYS A 511 17.55 -8.63 -7.05
N TYR A 512 17.24 -9.91 -6.81
CA TYR A 512 16.54 -10.78 -7.76
C TYR A 512 15.03 -10.50 -7.83
N PHE A 513 14.41 -10.06 -6.73
CA PHE A 513 12.98 -9.71 -6.78
C PHE A 513 12.74 -8.23 -7.07
N ARG A 514 13.79 -7.39 -7.14
CA ARG A 514 13.66 -5.98 -7.50
C ARG A 514 12.90 -5.78 -8.83
N LEU A 515 13.10 -6.69 -9.77
CA LEU A 515 12.47 -6.66 -11.10
C LEU A 515 11.28 -7.63 -11.21
N ALA A 516 10.96 -8.37 -10.16
CA ALA A 516 9.86 -9.33 -10.18
C ALA A 516 8.52 -8.60 -10.03
N THR A 517 7.56 -8.93 -10.89
CA THR A 517 6.18 -8.45 -10.78
C THR A 517 5.29 -9.41 -9.99
N ASN A 518 5.63 -10.70 -10.03
CA ASN A 518 4.95 -11.77 -9.32
C ASN A 518 5.97 -12.59 -8.52
N ALA A 519 5.56 -13.15 -7.39
CA ALA A 519 6.37 -14.08 -6.60
C ALA A 519 5.50 -15.20 -6.01
N ILE A 520 6.06 -16.40 -5.93
CA ILE A 520 5.36 -17.56 -5.36
C ILE A 520 6.06 -17.95 -4.06
N PHE A 521 5.29 -18.13 -3.00
CA PHE A 521 5.73 -18.72 -1.75
C PHE A 521 5.07 -20.08 -1.58
N SER A 522 5.82 -21.07 -1.11
CA SER A 522 5.34 -22.42 -0.94
C SER A 522 5.86 -23.06 0.34
N GLY A 523 4.99 -23.78 1.03
CA GLY A 523 5.32 -24.56 2.22
C GLY A 523 4.35 -25.71 2.42
N MET A 524 4.71 -26.66 3.28
CA MET A 524 3.87 -27.80 3.65
C MET A 524 3.65 -27.85 5.17
N GLY A 525 2.48 -28.31 5.60
CA GLY A 525 2.11 -28.38 7.02
C GLY A 525 2.24 -27.02 7.70
N ILE A 526 2.99 -26.97 8.80
CA ILE A 526 3.23 -25.73 9.56
C ILE A 526 4.01 -24.65 8.81
N HIS A 527 4.63 -24.99 7.68
CA HIS A 527 5.32 -24.04 6.80
C HIS A 527 4.39 -23.36 5.80
N TYR A 528 3.20 -23.90 5.55
CA TYR A 528 2.25 -23.25 4.65
C TYR A 528 1.77 -21.88 5.19
N PRO A 529 1.33 -21.76 6.47
CA PRO A 529 0.98 -20.46 7.05
C PRO A 529 2.13 -19.44 7.02
N VAL A 530 3.35 -19.94 7.12
CA VAL A 530 4.57 -19.15 7.02
C VAL A 530 4.79 -18.62 5.60
N ALA A 531 4.58 -19.46 4.59
CA ALA A 531 4.62 -19.05 3.19
C ALA A 531 3.56 -17.98 2.88
N LEU A 532 2.35 -18.13 3.45
CA LEU A 532 1.30 -17.11 3.36
C LEU A 532 1.70 -15.78 3.99
N GLU A 533 2.26 -15.80 5.21
CA GLU A 533 2.74 -14.59 5.87
C GLU A 533 3.83 -13.90 5.06
N GLY A 534 4.75 -14.69 4.48
CA GLY A 534 5.78 -14.16 3.61
C GLY A 534 5.28 -13.49 2.35
N ALA A 535 4.33 -14.13 1.68
CA ALA A 535 3.65 -13.55 0.55
C ALA A 535 2.90 -12.26 0.94
N LEU A 536 2.25 -12.24 2.11
CA LEU A 536 1.55 -11.05 2.60
C LEU A 536 2.53 -9.90 2.87
N LYS A 537 3.66 -10.14 3.54
CA LYS A 537 4.67 -9.09 3.77
C LYS A 537 5.20 -8.52 2.48
N LEU A 538 5.49 -9.36 1.50
CA LEU A 538 5.99 -8.89 0.21
C LEU A 538 4.92 -8.05 -0.51
N LYS A 539 3.66 -8.49 -0.51
CA LYS A 539 2.53 -7.70 -1.04
C LYS A 539 2.38 -6.34 -0.37
N GLU A 540 2.36 -6.31 0.97
CA GLU A 540 2.05 -5.10 1.74
C GLU A 540 3.07 -3.99 1.54
N ILE A 541 4.36 -4.34 1.40
CA ILE A 541 5.42 -3.34 1.44
C ILE A 541 6.17 -3.16 0.13
N SER A 542 6.21 -4.16 -0.77
CA SER A 542 6.87 -3.99 -2.08
C SER A 542 5.88 -3.87 -3.23
N TYR A 543 4.59 -4.13 -2.99
CA TYR A 543 3.54 -4.18 -4.01
C TYR A 543 3.77 -5.22 -5.12
N ILE A 544 4.73 -6.14 -4.92
CA ILE A 544 4.90 -7.32 -5.77
C ILE A 544 3.72 -8.24 -5.51
N HIS A 545 3.12 -8.75 -6.58
CA HIS A 545 2.03 -9.71 -6.46
C HIS A 545 2.58 -11.06 -5.97
N ALA A 546 2.59 -11.23 -4.65
CA ALA A 546 3.09 -12.43 -4.01
C ALA A 546 1.95 -13.32 -3.50
N GLU A 547 2.00 -14.61 -3.80
CA GLU A 547 0.97 -15.57 -3.41
C GLU A 547 1.58 -16.79 -2.72
N GLY A 548 0.95 -17.22 -1.64
CA GLY A 548 1.38 -18.36 -0.84
C GLY A 548 0.50 -19.59 -1.11
N PHE A 549 1.12 -20.71 -1.47
CA PHE A 549 0.42 -21.96 -1.76
C PHE A 549 0.84 -23.09 -0.81
N PRO A 550 -0.09 -23.99 -0.43
CA PRO A 550 0.30 -25.30 0.02
C PRO A 550 1.08 -25.98 -1.12
N ALA A 551 2.21 -26.59 -0.79
CA ALA A 551 3.12 -27.14 -1.79
C ALA A 551 2.43 -28.06 -2.80
N SER A 552 1.68 -29.06 -2.33
CA SER A 552 0.99 -30.03 -3.20
C SER A 552 -0.02 -29.36 -4.14
N GLU A 553 -0.74 -28.35 -3.65
CA GLU A 553 -1.79 -27.65 -4.41
C GLU A 553 -1.26 -26.88 -5.61
N ILE A 554 0.03 -26.54 -5.64
CA ILE A 554 0.63 -25.91 -6.81
C ILE A 554 0.41 -26.79 -8.05
N ARG A 555 0.58 -28.12 -7.93
CA ARG A 555 0.40 -29.05 -9.05
C ARG A 555 -1.04 -29.12 -9.57
N HIS A 556 -2.02 -28.65 -8.80
CA HIS A 556 -3.44 -28.73 -9.11
C HIS A 556 -3.99 -27.48 -9.83
N GLY A 557 -3.11 -26.64 -10.39
CA GLY A 557 -3.46 -25.57 -11.34
C GLY A 557 -2.49 -24.40 -11.32
N SER A 558 -2.07 -23.97 -10.13
CA SER A 558 -1.20 -22.79 -9.93
C SER A 558 0.22 -22.98 -10.47
N ILE A 559 0.63 -24.22 -10.78
CA ILE A 559 1.93 -24.52 -11.43
C ILE A 559 2.07 -23.81 -12.77
N THR A 560 0.96 -23.47 -13.44
CA THR A 560 0.95 -22.70 -14.69
C THR A 560 1.47 -21.27 -14.53
N LEU A 561 1.55 -20.76 -13.30
CA LEU A 561 2.16 -19.47 -12.94
C LEU A 561 3.68 -19.57 -12.75
N VAL A 562 4.22 -20.78 -12.57
CA VAL A 562 5.66 -21.01 -12.47
C VAL A 562 6.27 -20.91 -13.87
N ARG A 563 6.96 -19.80 -14.12
CA ARG A 563 7.56 -19.46 -15.42
C ARG A 563 8.90 -18.76 -15.21
N ASN A 564 9.63 -18.55 -16.30
CA ASN A 564 10.86 -17.75 -16.31
C ASN A 564 10.63 -16.37 -15.66
N PHE A 565 11.57 -15.94 -14.82
CA PHE A 565 11.57 -14.66 -14.10
C PHE A 565 10.50 -14.49 -13.00
N VAL A 566 9.74 -15.53 -12.65
CA VAL A 566 8.89 -15.55 -11.45
C VAL A 566 9.68 -16.20 -10.31
N PRO A 567 10.07 -15.46 -9.26
CA PRO A 567 10.75 -16.04 -8.12
C PRO A 567 9.84 -17.00 -7.36
N VAL A 568 10.39 -18.17 -7.02
CA VAL A 568 9.69 -19.17 -6.18
C VAL A 568 10.48 -19.36 -4.90
N ILE A 569 9.83 -19.11 -3.76
CA ILE A 569 10.35 -19.29 -2.42
C ILE A 569 9.73 -20.52 -1.81
N CYS A 570 10.53 -21.53 -1.56
CA CYS A 570 10.11 -22.74 -0.86
C CYS A 570 10.65 -22.75 0.57
N VAL A 571 9.74 -23.00 1.50
CA VAL A 571 10.02 -23.09 2.94
C VAL A 571 9.96 -24.55 3.36
N ALA A 572 11.10 -25.12 3.78
CA ALA A 572 11.17 -26.52 4.21
C ALA A 572 12.25 -26.75 5.27
N MET A 573 12.01 -27.70 6.17
CA MET A 573 12.97 -28.09 7.20
C MET A 573 13.32 -29.57 7.13
N ARG A 574 14.61 -29.90 7.32
CA ARG A 574 15.13 -31.28 7.18
C ARG A 574 14.52 -32.29 8.14
N SER A 575 14.09 -31.82 9.30
CA SER A 575 13.44 -32.64 10.32
C SER A 575 11.96 -32.91 10.02
N ASP A 576 11.38 -32.22 9.04
CA ASP A 576 9.99 -32.41 8.64
C ASP A 576 9.86 -33.63 7.72
N PRO A 577 8.91 -34.56 7.97
CA PRO A 577 8.60 -35.64 7.04
C PRO A 577 8.37 -35.18 5.59
N ALA A 578 7.83 -33.98 5.40
CA ALA A 578 7.55 -33.38 4.09
C ALA A 578 8.79 -32.87 3.33
N TYR A 579 9.99 -32.96 3.92
CA TYR A 579 11.19 -32.37 3.35
C TYR A 579 11.58 -32.94 1.98
N GLU A 580 11.54 -34.26 1.82
CA GLU A 580 11.94 -34.90 0.57
C GLU A 580 10.96 -34.56 -0.56
N ASP A 581 9.66 -34.45 -0.26
CA ASP A 581 8.64 -34.03 -1.22
C ASP A 581 8.85 -32.57 -1.66
N MET A 582 9.14 -31.67 -0.70
CA MET A 582 9.47 -30.27 -1.00
C MET A 582 10.73 -30.15 -1.87
N LYS A 583 11.74 -30.98 -1.60
CA LYS A 583 12.97 -31.01 -2.38
C LYS A 583 12.74 -31.51 -3.80
N GLN A 584 11.90 -32.54 -3.97
CA GLN A 584 11.49 -33.02 -5.29
C GLN A 584 10.73 -31.92 -6.05
N MET A 585 9.82 -31.21 -5.37
CA MET A 585 9.09 -30.10 -5.98
C MET A 585 9.99 -28.95 -6.45
N VAL A 586 10.98 -28.57 -5.64
CA VAL A 586 11.98 -27.57 -6.04
C VAL A 586 12.75 -28.02 -7.27
N LYS A 587 13.09 -29.31 -7.36
CA LYS A 587 13.73 -29.89 -8.54
C LYS A 587 12.81 -29.81 -9.76
N ASP A 588 11.53 -30.14 -9.61
CA ASP A 588 10.54 -30.07 -10.70
C ASP A 588 10.36 -28.64 -11.21
N PHE A 589 10.23 -27.65 -10.32
CA PHE A 589 10.14 -26.23 -10.72
C PHE A 589 11.36 -25.79 -11.52
N ARG A 590 12.56 -26.19 -11.07
CA ARG A 590 13.82 -25.88 -11.74
C ARG A 590 13.91 -26.51 -13.13
N ASP A 591 13.71 -27.83 -13.20
CA ASP A 591 14.05 -28.63 -14.38
C ASP A 591 12.94 -28.56 -15.45
N SER A 592 11.68 -28.44 -15.05
CA SER A 592 10.54 -28.58 -15.97
C SER A 592 9.83 -27.28 -16.32
N PHE A 593 9.90 -26.24 -15.49
CA PHE A 593 9.07 -25.03 -15.67
C PHE A 593 9.86 -23.73 -15.85
N CYS A 594 11.07 -23.67 -15.29
CA CYS A 594 11.88 -22.47 -15.34
C CYS A 594 13.10 -22.56 -16.27
N GLU A 595 13.39 -23.72 -16.88
CA GLU A 595 14.60 -23.93 -17.71
C GLU A 595 15.89 -23.38 -17.06
N GLY A 596 15.96 -23.37 -15.72
CA GLY A 596 17.01 -22.70 -14.94
C GLY A 596 16.95 -21.16 -14.85
N LYS A 597 16.12 -20.46 -15.61
CA LYS A 597 16.11 -18.98 -15.72
C LYS A 597 15.45 -18.24 -14.55
N SER A 598 14.68 -18.90 -13.70
CA SER A 598 14.04 -18.27 -12.52
C SER A 598 14.82 -18.52 -11.24
N PRO A 599 14.91 -17.52 -10.34
CA PRO A 599 15.46 -17.73 -9.02
C PRO A 599 14.50 -18.59 -8.20
N VAL A 600 14.86 -19.86 -8.00
CA VAL A 600 14.20 -20.75 -7.05
C VAL A 600 15.03 -20.75 -5.77
N CYS A 601 14.48 -20.16 -4.71
CA CYS A 601 15.12 -20.10 -3.41
C CYS A 601 14.52 -21.15 -2.49
N LEU A 602 15.32 -22.16 -2.13
CA LEU A 602 14.99 -23.07 -1.04
C LEU A 602 15.65 -22.56 0.23
N PHE A 603 14.84 -22.18 1.21
CA PHE A 603 15.34 -21.89 2.55
C PHE A 603 15.54 -23.21 3.30
N ARG A 604 16.80 -23.54 3.60
CA ARG A 604 17.20 -24.82 4.21
C ARG A 604 17.87 -24.64 5.57
N TYR A 605 17.41 -25.38 6.57
CA TYR A 605 18.09 -25.48 7.87
C TYR A 605 18.86 -26.81 8.04
N ARG A 606 20.07 -26.77 8.64
CA ARG A 606 20.92 -27.91 8.98
C ARG A 606 21.05 -28.03 10.51
N LYS A 607 21.16 -29.29 10.96
CA LYS A 607 21.32 -29.78 12.34
C LYS A 607 21.93 -28.78 13.36
N ILE A 608 21.30 -28.68 14.53
CA ILE A 608 21.78 -27.93 15.70
C ILE A 608 23.12 -28.55 16.17
N GLY A 609 24.18 -27.73 16.33
CA GLY A 609 25.48 -28.15 16.88
C GLY A 609 26.71 -28.06 15.97
N LYS A 610 26.62 -27.47 14.76
CA LYS A 610 27.78 -27.16 13.89
C LYS A 610 28.13 -25.65 13.87
N PRO A 611 29.30 -25.23 13.36
CA PRO A 611 29.57 -23.80 13.10
C PRO A 611 28.47 -23.18 12.22
N PHE A 612 27.98 -21.98 12.58
CA PHE A 612 26.75 -21.38 12.04
C PHE A 612 26.75 -21.18 10.51
N ARG A 613 27.93 -20.90 9.93
CA ARG A 613 28.14 -20.78 8.46
C ARG A 613 27.69 -22.02 7.67
N ASP A 614 27.62 -23.19 8.31
CA ASP A 614 27.24 -24.47 7.71
C ASP A 614 25.80 -24.92 8.06
N GLN A 615 25.08 -24.14 8.90
CA GLN A 615 23.74 -24.46 9.41
C GLN A 615 22.61 -23.89 8.54
N LEU A 616 22.84 -22.75 7.88
CA LEU A 616 21.91 -22.21 6.90
C LEU A 616 22.56 -22.16 5.54
N GLN A 617 21.89 -22.76 4.56
CA GLN A 617 22.26 -22.63 3.15
C GLN A 617 21.04 -22.08 2.42
N ILE A 618 21.08 -20.81 2.00
CA ILE A 618 20.31 -20.41 0.83
C ILE A 618 20.99 -21.15 -0.31
N GLU A 619 20.38 -22.20 -0.84
CA GLU A 619 20.82 -22.77 -2.10
C GLU A 619 20.15 -21.94 -3.20
N PRO A 620 20.85 -20.98 -3.84
CA PRO A 620 20.47 -20.59 -5.18
C PRO A 620 20.71 -21.83 -6.05
N LEU A 621 19.67 -22.65 -6.25
CA LEU A 621 19.80 -23.87 -7.05
C LEU A 621 20.09 -23.56 -8.53
N HIS A 622 19.85 -22.31 -8.96
CA HIS A 622 20.45 -21.71 -10.15
C HIS A 622 20.39 -20.18 -10.03
N MET A 623 21.47 -19.51 -10.41
CA MET A 623 21.50 -18.09 -10.78
C MET A 623 22.11 -18.07 -12.18
N PRO A 624 21.55 -17.34 -13.16
CA PRO A 624 22.11 -17.31 -14.50
C PRO A 624 23.61 -16.99 -14.43
N GLU A 625 24.44 -17.84 -15.01
CA GLU A 625 25.90 -17.76 -14.92
C GLU A 625 26.40 -16.39 -15.39
N SER A 626 27.11 -15.67 -14.53
CA SER A 626 27.95 -14.54 -14.95
C SER A 626 29.26 -15.11 -15.52
N HIS A 627 29.63 -14.70 -16.74
CA HIS A 627 30.78 -15.22 -17.50
C HIS A 627 32.19 -14.95 -16.91
N ASP A 628 32.31 -14.37 -15.72
CA ASP A 628 33.61 -14.18 -15.07
C ASP A 628 33.94 -15.36 -14.15
N GLY A 629 34.94 -16.13 -14.56
CA GLY A 629 35.59 -17.13 -13.72
C GLY A 629 36.22 -16.46 -12.50
N GLY A 630 35.60 -16.60 -11.33
CA GLY A 630 36.19 -16.15 -10.07
C GLY A 630 35.22 -16.25 -8.89
N THR A 631 35.42 -17.25 -8.02
CA THR A 631 34.70 -17.49 -6.75
C THR A 631 33.30 -18.13 -6.87
N GLY A 632 33.26 -19.29 -7.50
CA GLY A 632 32.09 -20.18 -7.47
C GLY A 632 31.82 -20.72 -6.06
N VAL A 633 30.63 -20.47 -5.54
CA VAL A 633 30.09 -21.15 -4.34
C VAL A 633 29.72 -22.59 -4.73
N ARG A 634 30.72 -23.47 -4.79
CA ARG A 634 30.53 -24.93 -4.72
C ARG A 634 30.71 -25.37 -3.27
N LEU A 635 29.66 -25.87 -2.62
CA LEU A 635 29.78 -26.50 -1.30
C LEU A 635 29.29 -27.95 -1.35
N LEU A 636 30.24 -28.83 -1.04
CA LEU A 636 30.31 -30.27 -1.25
C LEU A 636 29.23 -31.12 -0.54
N LEU A 637 28.80 -32.17 -1.25
CA LEU A 637 28.08 -33.35 -0.74
C LEU A 637 29.07 -34.35 -0.11
N ARG A 638 28.84 -34.75 1.15
CA ARG A 638 29.21 -36.08 1.68
C ARG A 638 28.15 -36.56 2.69
N GLN A 639 27.60 -37.75 2.44
CA GLN A 639 26.63 -38.45 3.28
C GLN A 639 27.31 -39.18 4.45
N LYS A 640 26.64 -39.25 5.60
CA LYS A 640 26.71 -40.38 6.54
C LYS A 640 25.31 -40.59 7.16
N GLN A 641 24.84 -41.83 7.13
CA GLN A 641 23.59 -42.30 7.74
C GLN A 641 23.70 -42.31 9.28
N MET A 642 22.61 -42.04 10.00
CA MET A 642 22.44 -42.35 11.42
C MET A 642 21.01 -42.77 11.75
N THR A 643 20.89 -43.53 12.84
CA THR A 643 19.85 -44.50 13.22
C THR A 643 18.58 -43.92 13.88
N LYS A 644 17.51 -44.72 13.79
CA LYS A 644 16.09 -44.46 14.11
C LYS A 644 15.79 -43.90 15.52
N ALA A 645 16.61 -44.21 16.53
CA ALA A 645 16.34 -43.80 17.93
C ALA A 645 16.64 -42.32 18.24
N THR A 646 17.39 -41.63 17.37
CA THR A 646 17.70 -40.19 17.52
C THR A 646 16.64 -39.28 16.88
N ALA A 647 15.76 -39.82 16.03
CA ALA A 647 14.78 -39.07 15.26
C ALA A 647 13.56 -38.62 16.09
N GLU A 648 13.16 -39.41 17.09
CA GLU A 648 11.99 -39.10 17.93
C GLU A 648 12.28 -37.98 18.94
N ARG A 649 13.54 -37.86 19.41
CA ARG A 649 14.00 -36.75 20.26
C ARG A 649 14.20 -35.43 19.48
N GLU A 650 14.56 -35.50 18.19
CA GLU A 650 14.74 -34.32 17.32
C GLU A 650 13.42 -33.77 16.76
N ALA A 651 12.36 -34.58 16.58
CA ALA A 651 11.06 -34.12 16.08
C ALA A 651 10.32 -33.14 17.02
N VAL A 652 10.61 -33.25 18.33
CA VAL A 652 10.08 -32.43 19.42
C VAL A 652 10.86 -31.11 19.54
N MET A 653 12.20 -31.18 19.40
CA MET A 653 13.10 -30.02 19.37
C MET A 653 13.05 -29.25 18.04
N ALA A 654 12.52 -29.86 16.98
CA ALA A 654 12.30 -29.22 15.69
C ALA A 654 11.12 -28.25 15.76
N LEU A 655 9.97 -28.64 16.32
CA LEU A 655 8.71 -27.89 16.21
C LEU A 655 8.85 -26.40 16.56
N VAL A 656 9.61 -26.07 17.60
CA VAL A 656 9.71 -24.70 18.12
C VAL A 656 10.61 -23.80 17.23
N PRO A 657 11.89 -24.13 16.94
CA PRO A 657 12.68 -23.43 15.90
C PRO A 657 12.02 -23.46 14.51
N VAL A 658 11.24 -24.49 14.19
CA VAL A 658 10.57 -24.71 12.89
C VAL A 658 9.47 -23.68 12.63
N LEU A 659 8.66 -23.35 13.65
CA LEU A 659 7.57 -22.38 13.58
C LEU A 659 8.08 -20.93 13.52
N PHE A 660 9.19 -20.62 14.19
CA PHE A 660 9.71 -19.25 14.31
C PHE A 660 10.66 -18.84 13.20
N ASN A 661 11.59 -19.71 12.81
CA ASN A 661 12.62 -19.31 11.86
C ASN A 661 12.02 -19.06 10.47
N SER A 662 11.09 -19.89 10.02
CA SER A 662 10.59 -19.80 8.65
C SER A 662 9.69 -18.58 8.40
N ALA A 663 8.84 -18.20 9.38
CA ALA A 663 8.02 -16.98 9.31
C ALA A 663 8.86 -15.70 9.31
N PHE A 664 9.93 -15.72 10.08
CA PHE A 664 10.87 -14.62 10.22
C PHE A 664 11.60 -14.28 8.91
N HIS A 665 11.94 -15.30 8.10
CA HIS A 665 12.72 -15.12 6.87
C HIS A 665 11.99 -14.27 5.85
N CYS A 666 10.68 -14.43 5.74
CA CYS A 666 9.93 -13.70 4.74
C CYS A 666 9.75 -12.22 5.13
N CYS A 667 9.56 -11.93 6.43
CA CYS A 667 9.52 -10.56 6.95
C CYS A 667 10.87 -9.83 6.79
N ALA A 668 11.98 -10.51 7.10
CA ALA A 668 13.34 -9.95 6.99
C ALA A 668 13.75 -9.69 5.53
N LEU A 669 13.42 -10.60 4.60
CA LEU A 669 13.63 -10.37 3.17
C LEU A 669 12.83 -9.15 2.69
N ALA A 670 11.53 -9.11 3.00
CA ALA A 670 10.62 -8.03 2.62
C ALA A 670 11.21 -6.64 3.00
N CYS A 671 11.70 -6.47 4.23
CA CYS A 671 12.21 -5.17 4.69
C CYS A 671 13.51 -4.73 3.99
N GLN A 672 14.36 -5.67 3.57
CA GLN A 672 15.56 -5.33 2.80
C GLN A 672 15.27 -4.99 1.34
N PHE A 673 14.21 -5.54 0.74
CA PHE A 673 13.72 -5.08 -0.57
C PHE A 673 13.41 -3.58 -0.59
N TRP A 674 12.78 -3.07 0.47
CA TRP A 674 12.40 -1.66 0.58
C TRP A 674 13.61 -0.72 0.72
N ASN A 675 14.63 -1.10 1.52
CA ASN A 675 15.87 -0.32 1.69
C ASN A 675 16.66 -0.11 0.38
N ILE A 676 16.45 -0.97 -0.63
CA ILE A 676 17.12 -0.86 -1.94
C ILE A 676 16.24 -0.10 -2.94
N MET A 677 14.91 -0.24 -2.88
CA MET A 677 13.97 0.54 -3.71
C MET A 677 14.01 2.05 -3.38
N SER A 678 14.38 2.42 -2.15
CA SER A 678 14.42 3.79 -1.64
C SER A 678 15.63 4.63 -2.10
N ILE A 679 16.53 4.08 -2.93
CA ILE A 679 17.63 4.84 -3.59
C ILE A 679 17.14 5.52 -4.89
N THR A 680 15.85 5.40 -5.24
CA THR A 680 15.23 6.10 -6.36
C THR A 680 13.95 6.79 -5.91
N PRO A 681 13.76 8.10 -6.14
CA PRO A 681 12.55 8.78 -5.73
C PRO A 681 11.37 8.21 -6.50
N ALA A 682 10.49 7.51 -5.79
CA ALA A 682 9.21 7.04 -6.31
C ALA A 682 8.35 8.25 -6.68
N ARG A 683 8.21 8.53 -7.98
CA ARG A 683 7.27 9.53 -8.49
C ARG A 683 5.85 9.02 -8.29
N SER A 684 5.07 9.80 -7.55
CA SER A 684 3.63 9.68 -7.33
C SER A 684 2.86 9.45 -8.63
N CYS A 685 2.05 8.40 -8.67
CA CYS A 685 1.03 8.21 -9.70
C CYS A 685 -0.15 9.15 -9.42
N GLU A 686 -0.29 10.20 -10.22
CA GLU A 686 -1.53 11.00 -10.31
C GLU A 686 -2.60 10.29 -11.15
N PRO A 687 -3.90 10.43 -10.85
CA PRO A 687 -4.97 10.04 -11.75
C PRO A 687 -5.18 11.13 -12.82
N ARG A 688 -4.66 10.92 -14.03
CA ARG A 688 -4.90 11.80 -15.18
C ARG A 688 -6.19 11.43 -15.92
N SER A 689 -7.32 11.84 -15.37
CA SER A 689 -8.57 12.02 -16.11
C SER A 689 -8.84 13.52 -16.20
N ASN A 690 -8.26 14.23 -17.20
CA ASN A 690 -8.64 15.62 -17.56
C ASN A 690 -8.00 16.19 -18.85
N LEU A 691 -7.30 15.42 -19.68
CA LEU A 691 -6.66 15.99 -20.88
C LEU A 691 -7.61 16.18 -22.08
N VAL A 692 -8.72 15.44 -22.15
CA VAL A 692 -9.73 15.64 -23.20
C VAL A 692 -10.49 16.95 -23.02
N ALA A 693 -10.68 17.40 -21.76
CA ALA A 693 -11.31 18.67 -21.46
C ALA A 693 -10.39 19.88 -21.74
N PHE A 694 -9.07 19.73 -21.54
CA PHE A 694 -8.11 20.82 -21.79
C PHE A 694 -7.92 21.11 -23.29
N ALA A 695 -7.99 20.08 -24.14
CA ALA A 695 -7.96 20.25 -25.60
C ALA A 695 -9.21 20.97 -26.15
N CYS A 696 -10.38 20.77 -25.52
CA CYS A 696 -11.61 21.48 -25.87
C CYS A 696 -11.65 22.93 -25.33
N LEU A 697 -11.06 23.20 -24.16
CA LEU A 697 -11.06 24.53 -23.53
C LEU A 697 -10.12 25.52 -24.21
N VAL A 698 -9.00 25.06 -24.79
CA VAL A 698 -8.11 25.93 -25.59
C VAL A 698 -8.78 26.40 -26.88
N PHE A 699 -9.80 25.69 -27.38
CA PHE A 699 -10.54 26.08 -28.59
C PHE A 699 -11.70 27.06 -28.34
N LEU A 700 -12.18 27.16 -27.10
CA LEU A 700 -13.28 28.07 -26.71
C LEU A 700 -12.81 29.40 -26.10
N GLY A 701 -11.49 29.57 -25.92
CA GLY A 701 -10.90 30.74 -25.24
C GLY A 701 -10.55 31.94 -26.12
N THR A 702 -10.78 31.91 -27.44
CA THR A 702 -10.45 33.04 -28.36
C THR A 702 -11.62 33.52 -29.20
N VAL A 703 -12.82 33.52 -28.62
CA VAL A 703 -13.92 34.38 -29.10
C VAL A 703 -14.28 35.33 -27.96
N SER A 704 -13.43 36.33 -27.76
CA SER A 704 -13.82 37.52 -26.99
C SER A 704 -14.78 38.34 -27.85
N ARG A 705 -15.95 38.62 -27.29
CA ARG A 705 -16.87 39.65 -27.76
C ARG A 705 -16.10 40.96 -27.91
N ASP A 706 -16.16 41.58 -29.08
CA ASP A 706 -16.45 43.00 -29.26
C ASP A 706 -16.63 43.32 -30.75
N GLY A 707 -17.73 43.99 -31.08
CA GLY A 707 -17.77 44.94 -32.20
C GLY A 707 -18.47 44.53 -33.52
N VAL A 708 -19.68 45.09 -33.71
CA VAL A 708 -20.14 45.77 -34.95
C VAL A 708 -20.66 44.94 -36.15
N ASN A 709 -22.00 44.87 -36.23
CA ASN A 709 -22.88 45.33 -37.31
C ASN A 709 -22.40 45.42 -38.81
N ARG A 710 -23.27 44.88 -39.69
CA ARG A 710 -23.69 45.34 -41.05
C ARG A 710 -22.83 45.04 -42.30
N ARG A 711 -23.60 44.77 -43.39
CA ARG A 711 -23.33 44.69 -44.86
C ARG A 711 -22.91 43.29 -45.34
N MET A 712 -23.71 42.49 -46.06
CA MET A 712 -24.50 42.69 -47.29
C MET A 712 -23.62 43.02 -48.51
N GLY A 713 -23.65 42.16 -49.53
CA GLY A 713 -23.29 42.51 -50.92
C GLY A 713 -22.16 41.72 -51.56
N SER A 714 -22.54 40.71 -52.35
CA SER A 714 -22.10 40.41 -53.72
C SER A 714 -20.82 41.06 -54.25
N TYR A 715 -19.88 40.29 -54.84
CA TYR A 715 -19.47 40.45 -56.23
C TYR A 715 -18.66 39.24 -56.77
N VAL A 716 -18.96 38.97 -58.02
CA VAL A 716 -18.77 37.85 -58.95
C VAL A 716 -17.31 37.64 -59.46
N TRP A 717 -17.10 36.47 -60.11
CA TRP A 717 -16.11 36.05 -61.15
C TRP A 717 -15.03 35.07 -60.67
N SER A 718 -15.05 33.77 -61.01
CA SER A 718 -14.98 33.05 -62.31
C SER A 718 -13.65 33.20 -63.05
N THR A 719 -13.02 32.04 -63.26
CA THR A 719 -11.92 31.69 -64.18
C THR A 719 -10.55 32.36 -63.98
N GLY A 720 -9.58 31.55 -63.54
CA GLY A 720 -8.17 31.71 -63.88
C GLY A 720 -7.28 32.27 -62.76
N GLY A 721 -6.46 31.39 -62.17
CA GLY A 721 -5.27 31.77 -61.40
C GLY A 721 -5.43 31.68 -59.88
N VAL A 722 -5.15 30.51 -59.32
CA VAL A 722 -4.68 30.40 -57.93
C VAL A 722 -3.16 30.35 -57.98
N PRO A 723 -2.48 31.38 -57.47
CA PRO A 723 -1.25 31.16 -56.73
C PRO A 723 -1.45 31.54 -55.27
N SER A 724 -0.78 30.78 -54.41
CA SER A 724 -0.45 31.08 -53.02
C SER A 724 -1.61 31.26 -52.03
N ASP A 725 -2.22 30.15 -51.59
CA ASP A 725 -2.67 30.04 -50.19
C ASP A 725 -2.67 28.60 -49.62
N GLY A 726 -1.80 27.75 -50.19
CA GLY A 726 -1.56 26.38 -49.69
C GLY A 726 -0.68 26.32 -48.42
N GLY A 727 -0.04 27.43 -48.06
CA GLY A 727 0.88 27.51 -46.91
C GLY A 727 0.17 27.54 -45.56
N TYR A 728 -0.95 28.26 -45.45
CA TYR A 728 -1.63 28.46 -44.16
C TYR A 728 -2.42 27.23 -43.70
N LYS A 729 -3.02 26.44 -44.61
CA LYS A 729 -3.83 25.27 -44.24
C LYS A 729 -2.99 24.04 -43.83
N SER A 730 -1.80 23.88 -44.39
CA SER A 730 -0.87 22.80 -44.02
C SER A 730 -0.15 23.06 -42.68
N PHE A 731 0.01 24.33 -42.31
CA PHE A 731 0.67 24.75 -41.07
C PHE A 731 -0.09 24.36 -39.79
N TRP A 732 -1.43 24.46 -39.79
CA TRP A 732 -2.29 24.09 -38.65
C TRP A 732 -2.33 22.57 -38.39
N GLY A 733 -2.29 21.76 -39.46
CA GLY A 733 -2.19 20.31 -39.33
C GLY A 733 -0.84 19.84 -38.79
N LEU A 734 0.26 20.51 -39.17
CA LEU A 734 1.61 20.20 -38.69
C LEU A 734 1.80 20.58 -37.22
N SER A 735 1.27 21.74 -36.80
CA SER A 735 1.35 22.23 -35.41
C SER A 735 0.52 21.36 -34.45
N ALA A 736 -0.69 20.93 -34.82
CA ALA A 736 -1.48 20.01 -34.01
C ALA A 736 -0.80 18.63 -33.82
N ARG A 737 -0.12 18.12 -34.85
CA ARG A 737 0.66 16.86 -34.79
C ARG A 737 1.85 16.96 -33.84
N LEU A 738 2.61 18.07 -33.92
CA LEU A 738 3.74 18.34 -33.02
C LEU A 738 3.29 18.51 -31.58
N VAL A 739 2.21 19.26 -31.33
CA VAL A 739 1.62 19.43 -30.00
C VAL A 739 1.18 18.08 -29.41
N SER A 740 0.59 17.21 -30.23
CA SER A 740 0.19 15.86 -29.80
C SER A 740 1.38 14.97 -29.42
N LEU A 741 2.48 14.98 -30.19
CA LEU A 741 3.71 14.23 -29.86
C LEU A 741 4.46 14.82 -28.66
N VAL A 742 4.43 16.14 -28.48
CA VAL A 742 4.94 16.80 -27.27
C VAL A 742 4.10 16.41 -26.06
N GLY A 743 2.77 16.42 -26.18
CA GLY A 743 1.84 15.93 -25.16
C GLY A 743 2.11 14.48 -24.76
N LYS A 744 2.30 13.59 -25.75
CA LYS A 744 2.65 12.18 -25.53
C LYS A 744 3.96 12.04 -24.75
N ARG A 745 4.99 12.83 -25.06
CA ARG A 745 6.26 12.84 -24.30
C ARG A 745 6.07 13.13 -22.81
N PHE A 746 5.11 13.99 -22.44
CA PHE A 746 4.79 14.28 -21.04
C PHE A 746 3.93 13.19 -20.36
N THR A 747 3.46 12.21 -21.14
CA THR A 747 2.78 11.00 -20.66
C THR A 747 3.67 9.76 -20.63
N ASP A 748 4.82 9.76 -21.34
CA ASP A 748 5.73 8.62 -21.38
C ASP A 748 6.41 8.35 -20.02
N LYS A 749 6.42 7.07 -19.61
CA LYS A 749 7.01 6.60 -18.35
C LYS A 749 8.52 6.86 -18.26
N VAL A 750 9.22 6.75 -19.39
CA VAL A 750 10.67 7.02 -19.51
C VAL A 750 10.86 8.13 -20.54
N ARG A 751 11.34 9.29 -20.10
CA ARG A 751 11.52 10.46 -20.97
C ARG A 751 12.84 10.33 -21.73
N ARG A 752 12.76 10.10 -23.04
CA ARG A 752 13.95 10.11 -23.91
C ARG A 752 14.59 11.51 -24.00
N PRO A 753 15.93 11.61 -24.18
CA PRO A 753 16.62 12.89 -24.38
C PRO A 753 16.02 13.68 -25.54
N TRP A 754 16.05 15.02 -25.46
CA TRP A 754 15.45 15.89 -26.48
C TRP A 754 15.98 15.64 -27.89
N LYS A 755 17.28 15.33 -28.02
CA LYS A 755 17.92 15.01 -29.31
C LYS A 755 17.40 13.71 -29.92
N VAL A 756 17.23 12.66 -29.11
CA VAL A 756 16.67 11.37 -29.54
C VAL A 756 15.19 11.51 -29.89
N TRP A 757 14.43 12.24 -29.08
CA TRP A 757 13.04 12.57 -29.38
C TRP A 757 12.90 13.30 -30.71
N PHE A 758 13.75 14.30 -30.96
CA PHE A 758 13.74 15.05 -32.21
C PHE A 758 14.02 14.17 -33.42
N PHE A 759 14.99 13.24 -33.34
CA PHE A 759 15.29 12.29 -34.41
C PHE A 759 14.11 11.33 -34.70
N ASP A 760 13.48 10.76 -33.67
CA ASP A 760 12.31 9.90 -33.85
C ASP A 760 11.11 10.66 -34.45
N THR A 761 10.90 11.90 -34.00
CA THR A 761 9.84 12.78 -34.51
C THR A 761 10.13 13.23 -35.95
N ALA A 762 11.40 13.46 -36.32
CA ALA A 762 11.79 13.82 -37.69
C ALA A 762 11.50 12.69 -38.70
N LYS A 763 11.68 11.41 -38.32
CA LYS A 763 11.28 10.25 -39.15
C LYS A 763 9.77 10.25 -39.44
N GLN A 764 8.97 10.52 -38.41
CA GLN A 764 7.51 10.57 -38.55
C GLN A 764 7.05 11.80 -39.35
N GLY A 765 7.69 12.95 -39.16
CA GLY A 765 7.41 14.17 -39.92
C GLY A 765 7.70 14.00 -41.42
N THR A 766 8.85 13.41 -41.76
CA THR A 766 9.23 13.15 -43.16
C THR A 766 8.33 12.11 -43.82
N GLN A 767 7.91 11.05 -43.10
CA GLN A 767 6.88 10.11 -43.58
C GLN A 767 5.55 10.82 -43.87
N ALA A 768 5.06 11.64 -42.93
CA ALA A 768 3.78 12.31 -43.09
C ALA A 768 3.78 13.27 -44.29
N LEU A 769 4.91 13.92 -44.55
CA LEU A 769 5.09 14.77 -45.73
C LEU A 769 5.08 13.96 -47.03
N MET A 770 5.85 12.86 -47.09
CA MET A 770 5.92 12.01 -48.28
C MET A 770 4.55 11.39 -48.59
N ASN A 771 3.87 10.83 -47.59
CA ASN A 771 2.53 10.26 -47.77
C ASN A 771 1.53 11.32 -48.23
N HIS A 772 1.60 12.56 -47.72
CA HIS A 772 0.72 13.63 -48.18
C HIS A 772 0.93 13.97 -49.66
N ILE A 773 2.19 14.13 -50.09
CA ILE A 773 2.52 14.43 -51.50
C ILE A 773 2.05 13.28 -52.41
N ILE A 774 2.34 12.03 -52.03
CA ILE A 774 1.93 10.86 -52.81
C ILE A 774 0.41 10.73 -52.83
N ASN A 775 -0.29 10.98 -51.72
CA ASN A 775 -1.75 10.91 -51.65
C ASN A 775 -2.41 11.95 -52.55
N ILE A 776 -1.88 13.17 -52.59
CA ILE A 776 -2.35 14.19 -53.53
C ILE A 776 -2.14 13.70 -54.96
N GLY A 777 -0.93 13.27 -55.31
CA GLY A 777 -0.60 12.79 -56.66
C GLY A 777 -1.46 11.60 -57.10
N LEU A 778 -1.64 10.60 -56.23
CA LEU A 778 -2.50 9.44 -56.50
C LEU A 778 -3.97 9.85 -56.59
N SER A 779 -4.47 10.75 -55.74
CA SER A 779 -5.86 11.20 -55.78
C SER A 779 -6.20 11.99 -57.05
N MET A 780 -5.22 12.71 -57.61
CA MET A 780 -5.34 13.41 -58.89
C MET A 780 -5.23 12.45 -60.07
N GLY A 781 -4.27 11.51 -60.06
CA GLY A 781 -4.06 10.56 -61.15
C GLY A 781 -5.09 9.43 -61.22
N PHE A 782 -5.63 8.98 -60.10
CA PHE A 782 -6.63 7.89 -60.06
C PHE A 782 -7.99 8.28 -60.60
N GLY A 783 -8.36 9.56 -60.54
CA GLY A 783 -9.58 10.06 -61.19
C GLY A 783 -9.55 9.86 -62.71
N GLU A 784 -8.38 10.00 -63.34
CA GLU A 784 -8.21 9.81 -64.79
C GLU A 784 -7.87 8.36 -65.18
N TRP A 785 -7.03 7.67 -64.40
CA TRP A 785 -6.46 6.37 -64.79
C TRP A 785 -7.34 5.15 -64.48
N LEU A 786 -8.28 5.24 -63.54
CA LEU A 786 -9.03 4.07 -63.07
C LEU A 786 -10.46 3.99 -63.61
N SER A 787 -10.94 4.98 -64.38
CA SER A 787 -12.26 4.99 -65.04
C SER A 787 -13.43 4.69 -64.09
N VAL A 788 -13.40 5.23 -62.87
CA VAL A 788 -14.46 5.08 -61.85
C VAL A 788 -14.88 6.48 -61.37
N ASP A 789 -16.18 6.78 -61.44
CA ASP A 789 -16.82 8.07 -61.10
C ASP A 789 -16.76 8.41 -59.60
N ALA A 790 -15.56 8.63 -59.06
CA ALA A 790 -15.38 9.11 -57.69
C ALA A 790 -14.50 10.37 -57.67
N ASP A 791 -15.05 11.43 -57.06
CA ASP A 791 -14.41 12.73 -56.84
C ASP A 791 -13.02 12.57 -56.15
N PRO A 792 -11.97 13.29 -56.59
CA PRO A 792 -10.64 13.29 -55.97
C PRO A 792 -10.62 13.38 -54.44
N CYS A 793 -11.59 14.08 -53.81
CA CYS A 793 -11.71 14.15 -52.35
C CYS A 793 -11.93 12.76 -51.71
N ASN A 794 -12.77 11.92 -52.34
CA ASN A 794 -13.08 10.58 -51.85
C ASN A 794 -11.83 9.67 -51.92
N TRP A 795 -11.09 9.75 -53.03
CA TRP A 795 -9.85 9.00 -53.20
C TRP A 795 -8.75 9.45 -52.25
N TYR A 796 -8.64 10.75 -51.98
CA TYR A 796 -7.72 11.27 -50.98
C TYR A 796 -8.07 10.72 -49.59
N TRP A 797 -9.35 10.71 -49.21
CA TRP A 797 -9.81 10.18 -47.93
C TRP A 797 -9.52 8.68 -47.77
N ILE A 798 -9.80 7.86 -48.80
CA ILE A 798 -9.51 6.42 -48.80
C ILE A 798 -8.01 6.18 -48.57
N ASN A 799 -7.17 6.83 -49.36
CA ASN A 799 -5.72 6.65 -49.30
C ASN A 799 -5.16 7.05 -47.92
N MET A 800 -5.60 8.20 -47.39
CA MET A 800 -5.18 8.66 -46.06
C MET A 800 -5.68 7.72 -44.94
N SER A 801 -6.91 7.25 -45.02
CA SER A 801 -7.49 6.36 -44.00
C SER A 801 -6.76 5.02 -43.96
N LEU A 802 -6.41 4.46 -45.11
CA LEU A 802 -5.60 3.25 -45.20
C LEU A 802 -4.18 3.47 -44.66
N ASP A 803 -3.55 4.61 -44.96
CA ASP A 803 -2.22 4.95 -44.43
C ASP A 803 -2.23 5.02 -42.88
N CYS A 804 -3.27 5.61 -42.29
CA CYS A 804 -3.38 5.80 -40.85
C CYS A 804 -3.83 4.54 -40.08
N THR A 805 -4.32 3.51 -40.78
CA THR A 805 -4.84 2.27 -40.18
C THR A 805 -3.97 1.08 -40.57
N LEU A 806 -4.26 0.43 -41.69
CA LEU A 806 -3.53 -0.73 -42.20
C LEU A 806 -2.05 -0.42 -42.45
N GLY A 807 -1.76 0.80 -42.92
CA GLY A 807 -0.42 1.28 -43.19
C GLY A 807 0.50 1.23 -41.97
N VAL A 808 0.01 1.60 -40.79
CA VAL A 808 0.79 1.52 -39.53
C VAL A 808 1.15 0.07 -39.19
N GLY A 809 0.21 -0.87 -39.40
CA GLY A 809 0.45 -2.30 -39.19
C GLY A 809 1.47 -2.89 -40.18
N ILE A 810 1.34 -2.57 -41.47
CA ILE A 810 2.31 -2.96 -42.50
C ILE A 810 3.69 -2.39 -42.19
N MET A 811 3.75 -1.12 -41.79
CA MET A 811 5.01 -0.46 -41.44
C MET A 811 5.71 -1.14 -40.26
N PHE A 812 4.94 -1.55 -39.23
CA PHE A 812 5.48 -2.32 -38.12
C PHE A 812 6.08 -3.66 -38.57
N LEU A 813 5.38 -4.41 -39.44
CA LEU A 813 5.87 -5.69 -39.96
C LEU A 813 7.14 -5.52 -40.82
N LEU A 814 7.14 -4.54 -41.73
CA LEU A 814 8.29 -4.22 -42.56
C LEU A 814 9.50 -3.80 -41.72
N LEU A 815 9.29 -3.00 -40.68
CA LEU A 815 10.34 -2.62 -39.75
C LEU A 815 10.91 -3.83 -39.01
N ARG A 816 10.05 -4.76 -38.53
CA ARG A 816 10.49 -6.00 -37.87
C ARG A 816 11.30 -6.90 -38.81
N LEU A 817 10.87 -7.04 -40.06
CA LEU A 817 11.61 -7.79 -41.08
C LEU A 817 12.99 -7.16 -41.33
N LEU A 818 13.04 -5.83 -41.47
CA LEU A 818 14.30 -5.11 -41.67
C LEU A 818 15.26 -5.28 -40.47
N GLN A 819 14.73 -5.22 -39.23
CA GLN A 819 15.50 -5.50 -38.01
C GLN A 819 16.07 -6.93 -38.01
N CYS A 820 15.29 -7.92 -38.43
CA CYS A 820 15.76 -9.30 -38.58
C CYS A 820 16.87 -9.42 -39.63
N VAL A 821 16.75 -8.71 -40.76
CA VAL A 821 17.79 -8.68 -41.80
C VAL A 821 19.09 -8.07 -41.27
N TYR A 822 19.03 -6.94 -40.56
CA TYR A 822 20.22 -6.33 -39.96
C TYR A 822 20.89 -7.19 -38.88
N ARG A 823 20.10 -7.99 -38.13
CA ARG A 823 20.60 -8.96 -37.15
C ARG A 823 21.08 -10.27 -37.78
N SER A 824 20.77 -10.53 -39.04
CA SER A 824 21.20 -11.73 -39.74
C SER A 824 22.70 -11.69 -40.04
N LYS A 825 23.31 -12.88 -40.18
CA LYS A 825 24.73 -13.03 -40.54
C LYS A 825 25.07 -12.45 -41.93
N LEU A 826 24.08 -12.17 -42.78
CA LEU A 826 24.26 -11.62 -44.13
C LEU A 826 24.64 -10.13 -44.15
N VAL A 827 24.11 -9.34 -43.20
CA VAL A 827 24.33 -7.87 -43.19
C VAL A 827 25.18 -7.43 -42.00
N ALA A 828 25.13 -8.15 -40.87
CA ALA A 828 26.01 -7.98 -39.71
C ALA A 828 26.15 -6.52 -39.21
N ARG A 829 25.06 -5.75 -39.20
CA ARG A 829 24.99 -4.38 -38.66
C ARG A 829 23.90 -4.23 -37.60
N PRO A 830 24.07 -4.86 -36.41
CA PRO A 830 23.07 -4.86 -35.35
C PRO A 830 22.77 -3.47 -34.77
N GLU A 831 23.68 -2.51 -34.92
CA GLU A 831 23.55 -1.12 -34.51
C GLU A 831 22.42 -0.38 -35.25
N LEU A 832 22.18 -0.72 -36.53
CA LEU A 832 21.09 -0.16 -37.34
C LEU A 832 19.74 -0.83 -37.05
N ALA A 833 19.75 -2.01 -36.41
CA ALA A 833 18.54 -2.75 -36.05
C ALA A 833 17.81 -2.18 -34.82
N ARG A 834 18.42 -1.23 -34.09
CA ARG A 834 17.83 -0.67 -32.86
C ARG A 834 17.18 0.68 -33.15
N CYS A 835 15.85 0.69 -33.20
CA CYS A 835 15.08 1.93 -33.33
C CYS A 835 15.18 2.78 -32.06
N GLY A 836 15.29 4.10 -32.24
CA GLY A 836 15.46 5.06 -31.14
C GLY A 836 16.86 5.07 -30.52
N HIS A 837 17.79 4.24 -31.01
CA HIS A 837 19.19 4.25 -30.61
C HIS A 837 20.06 4.88 -31.71
N TYR A 838 20.79 5.93 -31.36
CA TYR A 838 21.59 6.72 -32.30
C TYR A 838 23.07 6.80 -31.85
N GLY A 839 23.50 5.97 -30.90
CA GLY A 839 24.81 6.08 -30.23
C GLY A 839 24.78 6.96 -28.98
N ASP A 840 25.83 6.88 -28.16
CA ASP A 840 26.06 7.72 -26.99
C ASP A 840 27.43 8.42 -27.09
N PRO A 841 27.49 9.74 -27.40
CA PRO A 841 26.36 10.63 -27.66
C PRO A 841 25.66 10.36 -29.01
N PRO A 842 24.39 10.79 -29.22
CA PRO A 842 23.64 10.54 -30.46
C PRO A 842 24.33 11.09 -31.72
N ASP A 843 24.71 10.20 -32.63
CA ASP A 843 25.35 10.46 -33.92
C ASP A 843 24.30 10.69 -35.02
N PHE A 844 24.49 11.80 -35.73
CA PHE A 844 23.67 12.20 -36.86
C PHE A 844 23.79 11.25 -38.07
N LYS A 845 24.94 10.60 -38.28
CA LYS A 845 25.14 9.65 -39.40
C LYS A 845 24.27 8.40 -39.26
N ILE A 846 24.16 7.87 -38.04
CA ILE A 846 23.29 6.72 -37.72
C ILE A 846 21.83 7.12 -37.92
N PHE A 847 21.45 8.31 -37.43
CA PHE A 847 20.12 8.87 -37.66
C PHE A 847 19.81 9.00 -39.16
N LEU A 848 20.71 9.60 -39.95
CA LEU A 848 20.50 9.81 -41.38
C LEU A 848 20.33 8.48 -42.12
N ARG A 849 21.12 7.47 -41.77
CA ARG A 849 20.97 6.13 -42.34
C ARG A 849 19.62 5.51 -41.99
N GLN A 850 19.26 5.49 -40.71
CA GLN A 850 17.96 4.97 -40.27
C GLN A 850 16.78 5.77 -40.86
N LEU A 851 16.96 7.07 -41.13
CA LEU A 851 15.96 7.90 -41.80
C LEU A 851 15.79 7.49 -43.26
N LEU A 852 16.88 7.22 -43.99
CA LEU A 852 16.81 6.72 -45.37
C LEU A 852 16.14 5.34 -45.43
N ASP A 853 16.53 4.43 -44.54
CA ASP A 853 15.91 3.10 -44.47
C ASP A 853 14.42 3.22 -44.10
N TRP A 854 14.06 4.15 -43.20
CA TRP A 854 12.66 4.48 -42.90
C TRP A 854 11.89 4.99 -44.12
N GLN A 855 12.45 5.92 -44.90
CA GLN A 855 11.82 6.41 -46.12
C GLN A 855 11.61 5.32 -47.16
N ALA A 856 12.59 4.40 -47.31
CA ALA A 856 12.44 3.24 -48.19
C ALA A 856 11.28 2.32 -47.73
N LEU A 857 11.16 2.06 -46.43
CA LEU A 857 10.05 1.28 -45.88
C LEU A 857 8.69 1.97 -46.10
N VAL A 858 8.60 3.28 -45.90
CA VAL A 858 7.37 4.05 -46.18
C VAL A 858 7.01 3.96 -47.67
N PHE A 859 8.00 4.03 -48.56
CA PHE A 859 7.75 3.88 -50.00
C PHE A 859 7.21 2.49 -50.35
N VAL A 860 7.80 1.41 -49.81
CA VAL A 860 7.31 0.04 -49.99
C VAL A 860 5.90 -0.13 -49.42
N GLN A 861 5.66 0.35 -48.19
CA GLN A 861 4.34 0.38 -47.58
C GLN A 861 3.34 1.08 -48.51
N LYS A 862 3.74 2.18 -49.15
CA LYS A 862 2.86 2.94 -50.03
C LYS A 862 2.55 2.20 -51.33
N LEU A 863 3.51 1.51 -51.92
CA LEU A 863 3.27 0.65 -53.08
C LEU A 863 2.30 -0.49 -52.77
N MET A 864 2.43 -1.12 -51.60
CA MET A 864 1.52 -2.17 -51.15
C MET A 864 0.08 -1.66 -51.00
N LEU A 865 -0.10 -0.48 -50.38
CA LEU A 865 -1.41 0.14 -50.24
C LEU A 865 -1.99 0.62 -51.57
N ALA A 866 -1.16 1.18 -52.46
CA ALA A 866 -1.60 1.57 -53.80
C ALA A 866 -2.07 0.35 -54.62
N ALA A 867 -1.34 -0.77 -54.55
CA ALA A 867 -1.75 -2.02 -55.17
C ALA A 867 -3.10 -2.52 -54.60
N LEU A 868 -3.31 -2.42 -53.29
CA LEU A 868 -4.58 -2.77 -52.66
C LEU A 868 -5.73 -1.89 -53.18
N VAL A 869 -5.52 -0.57 -53.25
CA VAL A 869 -6.52 0.37 -53.76
C VAL A 869 -6.86 0.08 -55.22
N ILE A 870 -5.88 -0.22 -56.07
CA ILE A 870 -6.08 -0.55 -57.48
C ILE A 870 -6.89 -1.85 -57.65
N ASN A 871 -6.55 -2.90 -56.90
CA ASN A 871 -7.20 -4.21 -57.01
C ASN A 871 -8.64 -4.20 -56.47
N PHE A 872 -8.93 -3.39 -55.45
CA PHE A 872 -10.25 -3.33 -54.79
C PHE A 872 -10.98 -2.00 -55.05
N ARG A 873 -10.67 -1.31 -56.16
CA ARG A 873 -11.15 0.04 -56.46
C ARG A 873 -12.67 0.20 -56.39
N ALA A 874 -13.44 -0.76 -56.91
CA ALA A 874 -14.90 -0.71 -56.93
C ALA A 874 -15.48 -0.78 -55.51
N SER A 875 -14.95 -1.67 -54.67
CA SER A 875 -15.37 -1.80 -53.27
C SER A 875 -15.00 -0.58 -52.44
N MET A 876 -13.81 -0.01 -52.66
CA MET A 876 -13.35 1.18 -51.94
C MET A 876 -14.17 2.42 -52.30
N ALA A 877 -14.53 2.58 -53.58
CA ALA A 877 -15.42 3.64 -54.03
C ALA A 877 -16.80 3.54 -53.35
N LEU A 878 -17.39 2.33 -53.28
CA LEU A 878 -18.67 2.10 -52.60
C LEU A 878 -18.63 2.50 -51.12
N ILE A 879 -17.57 2.12 -50.40
CA ILE A 879 -17.37 2.46 -48.99
C ILE A 879 -17.27 3.97 -48.80
N SER A 880 -16.50 4.64 -49.66
CA SER A 880 -16.34 6.09 -49.57
C SER A 880 -17.64 6.83 -49.87
N THR A 881 -18.43 6.40 -50.86
CA THR A 881 -19.73 7.00 -51.16
C THR A 881 -20.72 6.77 -50.02
N ALA A 882 -20.72 5.59 -49.39
CA ALA A 882 -21.57 5.33 -48.23
C ALA A 882 -21.24 6.24 -47.04
N LEU A 883 -19.96 6.56 -46.82
CA LEU A 883 -19.51 7.34 -45.66
C LEU A 883 -19.47 8.85 -45.89
N LEU A 884 -19.20 9.30 -47.12
CA LEU A 884 -19.03 10.71 -47.47
C LEU A 884 -20.12 11.23 -48.44
N GLY A 885 -20.98 10.36 -48.98
CA GLY A 885 -21.97 10.77 -49.99
C GLY A 885 -23.00 11.77 -49.47
N TRP A 886 -23.30 11.75 -48.17
CA TRP A 886 -24.15 12.76 -47.53
C TRP A 886 -23.54 14.17 -47.51
N LEU A 887 -22.25 14.31 -47.84
CA LEU A 887 -21.55 15.60 -47.98
C LEU A 887 -21.42 16.07 -49.43
N ASP A 888 -21.89 15.28 -50.42
CA ASP A 888 -21.78 15.63 -51.84
C ASP A 888 -22.58 16.91 -52.17
N ASP A 889 -23.71 17.13 -51.48
CA ASP A 889 -24.52 18.35 -51.59
C ASP A 889 -23.84 19.60 -50.99
N PHE A 890 -22.75 19.43 -50.24
CA PHE A 890 -22.02 20.50 -49.55
C PHE A 890 -20.51 20.49 -49.86
N PRO A 891 -20.07 20.86 -51.08
CA PRO A 891 -18.68 20.70 -51.52
C PRO A 891 -17.65 21.41 -50.62
N ARG A 892 -17.99 22.60 -50.10
CA ARG A 892 -17.12 23.35 -49.17
C ARG A 892 -16.98 22.64 -47.82
N ALA A 893 -18.06 22.05 -47.31
CA ALA A 893 -18.04 21.31 -46.05
C ALA A 893 -17.30 19.98 -46.21
N LYS A 894 -17.56 19.25 -47.31
CA LYS A 894 -16.83 18.02 -47.68
C LYS A 894 -15.33 18.24 -47.69
N LEU A 895 -14.87 19.32 -48.32
CA LEU A 895 -13.47 19.68 -48.39
C LEU A 895 -12.85 19.97 -47.01
N VAL A 896 -13.56 20.67 -46.11
CA VAL A 896 -13.10 20.91 -44.74
C VAL A 896 -13.06 19.61 -43.92
N VAL A 897 -14.07 18.76 -44.02
CA VAL A 897 -14.14 17.49 -43.29
C VAL A 897 -13.02 16.55 -43.73
N VAL A 898 -12.85 16.36 -45.04
CA VAL A 898 -11.91 15.41 -45.61
C VAL A 898 -10.46 15.92 -45.56
N MET A 899 -10.23 17.22 -45.77
CA MET A 899 -8.86 17.76 -45.82
C MET A 899 -8.37 18.35 -44.50
N VAL A 900 -9.24 18.58 -43.50
CA VAL A 900 -8.84 19.17 -42.21
C VAL A 900 -9.22 18.29 -41.02
N LEU A 901 -10.51 18.00 -40.81
CA LEU A 901 -10.98 17.33 -39.59
C LEU A 901 -10.54 15.86 -39.51
N MET A 902 -10.80 15.08 -40.56
CA MET A 902 -10.44 13.66 -40.60
C MET A 902 -8.92 13.42 -40.50
N PRO A 903 -8.06 14.16 -41.25
CA PRO A 903 -6.62 14.06 -41.09
C PRO A 903 -6.16 14.41 -39.66
N LEU A 904 -6.76 15.41 -39.01
CA LEU A 904 -6.37 15.80 -37.65
C LEU A 904 -6.53 14.62 -36.68
N ILE A 905 -7.68 13.93 -36.75
CA ILE A 905 -8.02 12.84 -35.84
C ILE A 905 -7.17 11.59 -36.15
N LEU A 906 -7.16 11.15 -37.40
CA LEU A 906 -6.51 9.89 -37.79
C LEU A 906 -4.99 9.97 -37.68
N ASN A 907 -4.38 11.12 -37.99
CA ASN A 907 -2.92 11.27 -37.85
C ASN A 907 -2.48 11.27 -36.39
N VAL A 908 -3.26 11.79 -35.45
CA VAL A 908 -2.91 11.73 -34.02
C VAL A 908 -2.79 10.27 -33.57
N PHE A 909 -3.77 9.43 -33.93
CA PHE A 909 -3.75 8.01 -33.60
C PHE A 909 -2.58 7.27 -34.27
N ALA A 910 -2.37 7.52 -35.57
CA ALA A 910 -1.30 6.88 -36.33
C ALA A 910 0.09 7.26 -35.79
N LEU A 911 0.34 8.54 -35.50
CA LEU A 911 1.59 9.04 -34.95
C LEU A 911 1.86 8.49 -33.54
N TRP A 912 0.85 8.46 -32.67
CA TRP A 912 1.02 7.88 -31.34
C TRP A 912 1.37 6.40 -31.39
N THR A 913 0.74 5.65 -32.28
CA THR A 913 1.00 4.22 -32.49
C THR A 913 2.40 4.02 -33.07
N ALA A 914 2.77 4.77 -34.11
CA ALA A 914 4.10 4.72 -34.73
C ALA A 914 5.23 5.05 -33.75
N ASP A 915 5.04 6.12 -32.98
CA ASP A 915 6.01 6.56 -31.99
C ASP A 915 6.24 5.51 -30.89
N SER A 916 5.24 4.67 -30.58
CA SER A 916 5.35 3.63 -29.55
C SER A 916 6.28 2.47 -29.93
N PHE A 917 6.50 2.23 -31.24
CA PHE A 917 7.47 1.23 -31.71
C PHE A 917 8.76 1.84 -32.27
N LEU A 918 8.80 3.15 -32.53
CA LEU A 918 10.03 3.89 -32.83
C LEU A 918 10.84 4.22 -31.57
N GLN A 919 10.17 4.42 -30.44
CA GLN A 919 10.80 4.73 -29.17
C GLN A 919 11.76 3.61 -28.74
N ALA A 920 12.99 4.00 -28.38
CA ALA A 920 13.93 3.10 -27.73
C ALA A 920 13.31 2.58 -26.42
N LYS A 921 13.11 1.27 -26.32
CA LYS A 921 12.76 0.63 -25.06
C LYS A 921 14.03 0.54 -24.22
N ALA A 922 13.97 0.99 -22.96
CA ALA A 922 15.09 0.88 -22.02
C ALA A 922 15.69 -0.55 -21.99
N ASN A 923 14.85 -1.57 -22.16
CA ASN A 923 15.25 -2.98 -22.19
C ASN A 923 16.14 -3.37 -23.38
N ASP A 924 16.06 -2.71 -24.54
CA ASP A 924 16.90 -3.04 -25.71
C ASP A 924 18.33 -2.45 -25.58
N CYS A 925 18.51 -1.36 -24.81
CA CYS A 925 19.84 -0.86 -24.46
C CYS A 925 20.54 -1.80 -23.48
N ASP A 926 19.81 -2.26 -22.45
CA ASP A 926 20.36 -3.20 -21.46
C ASP A 926 20.66 -4.58 -22.09
N GLU A 927 19.82 -5.10 -22.99
CA GLU A 927 20.04 -6.42 -23.61
C GLU A 927 21.29 -6.49 -24.50
N VAL A 928 21.69 -5.38 -25.13
CA VAL A 928 22.82 -5.41 -26.06
C VAL A 928 24.08 -4.74 -25.54
N GLN A 929 23.99 -3.76 -24.63
CA GLN A 929 25.16 -3.29 -23.90
C GLN A 929 25.73 -4.42 -23.02
N VAL A 930 24.84 -5.29 -22.49
CA VAL A 930 25.23 -6.55 -21.82
C VAL A 930 25.81 -7.55 -22.83
N ARG A 931 25.25 -7.73 -24.04
CA ARG A 931 25.82 -8.65 -25.05
C ARG A 931 27.15 -8.20 -25.65
N GLU A 932 27.37 -6.91 -25.90
CA GLU A 932 28.62 -6.40 -26.49
C GLU A 932 29.75 -6.33 -25.46
N SER A 933 29.45 -6.01 -24.20
CA SER A 933 30.42 -6.11 -23.09
C SER A 933 30.73 -7.56 -22.68
N LEU A 934 29.83 -8.51 -22.95
CA LEU A 934 30.07 -9.95 -22.78
C LEU A 934 30.89 -10.59 -23.93
N VAL A 935 30.97 -9.96 -25.11
CA VAL A 935 31.59 -10.56 -26.31
C VAL A 935 32.94 -9.94 -26.69
N ALA A 936 33.19 -8.65 -26.39
CA ALA A 936 34.49 -8.01 -26.60
C ALA A 936 35.23 -7.90 -25.26
N GLY A 937 36.03 -8.93 -24.96
CA GLY A 937 36.66 -9.12 -23.65
C GLY A 937 37.56 -7.98 -23.16
N ILE A 938 37.82 -8.05 -21.86
CA ILE A 938 38.88 -7.36 -21.14
C ILE A 938 40.16 -7.29 -21.98
N PRO A 939 40.78 -6.10 -22.08
CA PRO A 939 42.22 -6.04 -21.88
C PRO A 939 42.57 -5.01 -20.79
N ALA A 940 43.51 -5.41 -19.94
CA ALA A 940 44.35 -4.52 -19.17
C ALA A 940 45.10 -3.54 -20.11
N VAL A 941 45.38 -2.32 -19.61
CA VAL A 941 46.48 -1.35 -19.92
C VAL A 941 45.95 0.06 -19.56
N VAL A 942 46.33 0.60 -18.39
CA VAL A 942 47.37 1.63 -18.20
C VAL A 942 47.04 2.98 -18.84
N GLY A 943 46.83 3.99 -17.96
CA GLY A 943 47.12 5.41 -18.12
C GLY A 943 46.69 6.13 -19.41
N ARG A 944 45.65 6.96 -19.32
CA ARG A 944 45.66 8.37 -19.77
C ARG A 944 44.32 9.06 -19.46
N ASP A 945 44.45 10.35 -19.21
CA ASP A 945 43.49 11.32 -18.68
C ASP A 945 42.14 11.41 -19.41
N VAL A 946 41.05 11.55 -18.64
CA VAL A 946 39.81 12.22 -19.06
C VAL A 946 39.30 13.08 -17.88
N PRO A 947 38.84 14.32 -18.12
CA PRO A 947 38.96 15.43 -17.18
C PRO A 947 37.79 15.61 -16.20
N ALA A 948 38.09 16.37 -15.15
CA ALA A 948 37.31 16.68 -13.96
C ALA A 948 35.90 17.25 -14.20
N PHE A 949 34.94 16.75 -13.40
CA PHE A 949 33.76 17.46 -12.94
C PHE A 949 33.69 17.32 -11.41
N HIS A 950 34.41 18.20 -10.69
CA HIS A 950 34.05 18.64 -9.33
C HIS A 950 33.00 19.77 -9.49
N ALA A 951 32.00 20.00 -8.64
CA ALA A 951 31.77 19.74 -7.22
C ALA A 951 30.23 19.53 -7.03
N GLN A 952 29.64 19.06 -5.91
CA GLN A 952 29.96 19.26 -4.51
C GLN A 952 29.07 18.31 -3.68
N ALA A 953 29.60 17.18 -3.22
CA ALA A 953 29.03 16.30 -2.18
C ALA A 953 30.04 15.17 -1.91
N ASP A 954 31.13 15.46 -1.19
CA ASP A 954 31.97 14.43 -0.57
C ASP A 954 32.88 15.09 0.47
N GLU A 955 32.45 15.07 1.73
CA GLU A 955 33.35 15.14 2.91
C GLU A 955 33.27 13.84 3.75
N ASP A 956 32.20 13.04 3.64
CA ASP A 956 32.01 11.81 4.44
C ASP A 956 32.72 10.55 3.90
N LEU A 957 33.21 10.59 2.65
CA LEU A 957 33.84 9.41 2.03
C LEU A 957 35.34 9.29 2.36
N GLU A 958 36.04 10.40 2.59
CA GLU A 958 37.47 10.36 2.95
C GLU A 958 37.70 9.91 4.41
N ASP A 959 36.85 10.32 5.35
CA ASP A 959 36.91 9.88 6.76
C ASP A 959 36.62 8.37 6.92
N SER A 960 35.74 7.84 6.08
CA SER A 960 35.39 6.42 6.06
C SER A 960 36.54 5.53 5.53
N ILE A 961 37.33 6.05 4.59
CA ILE A 961 38.46 5.34 3.99
C ILE A 961 39.70 5.41 4.89
N MET A 962 39.93 6.54 5.58
CA MET A 962 41.02 6.66 6.55
C MET A 962 40.84 5.72 7.76
N SER A 963 39.63 5.65 8.34
CA SER A 963 39.39 4.77 9.51
C SER A 963 39.56 3.28 9.19
N PHE A 964 39.27 2.86 7.95
CA PHE A 964 39.47 1.48 7.52
C PHE A 964 40.94 1.13 7.30
N GLN A 965 41.78 2.08 6.85
CA GLN A 965 43.22 1.85 6.72
C GLN A 965 43.94 1.85 8.07
N GLU A 966 43.51 2.69 9.02
CA GLU A 966 44.03 2.68 10.40
C GLU A 966 43.63 1.40 11.15
N TRP A 967 42.40 0.92 10.96
CA TRP A 967 41.95 -0.37 11.48
C TRP A 967 42.75 -1.56 10.90
N LYS A 968 43.17 -1.48 9.63
CA LYS A 968 43.99 -2.51 8.99
C LYS A 968 45.45 -2.49 9.46
N ARG A 969 45.96 -1.34 9.89
CA ARG A 969 47.30 -1.19 10.49
C ARG A 969 47.33 -1.72 11.93
N SER A 970 46.30 -1.46 12.75
CA SER A 970 46.26 -1.94 14.13
C SER A 970 46.18 -3.47 14.24
N ARG A 971 45.54 -4.15 13.28
CA ARG A 971 45.46 -5.62 13.21
C ARG A 971 46.70 -6.33 12.66
N ARG A 972 47.70 -5.60 12.15
CA ARG A 972 49.00 -6.17 11.75
C ARG A 972 50.08 -5.99 12.81
N GLN A 973 49.81 -5.21 13.85
CA GLN A 973 50.72 -5.00 15.00
C GLN A 973 50.27 -5.71 16.30
N ALA A 974 49.10 -6.35 16.30
CA ALA A 974 48.65 -7.31 17.31
C ALA A 974 48.60 -8.71 16.68
#